data_AF-A0A7K5AAQ6-F1
#
_entry.id   AF-A0A7K5AAQ6-F1
#
_cell.length_a   1.000
_cell.length_b   1.000
_cell.length_c   1.000
_cell.angle_alpha   90.00
_cell.angle_beta   90.00
_cell.angle_gamma   90.00
#
_symmetry.space_group_name_H-M   'P 1'
#
loop_
_entity.id
_entity.type
_entity.pdbx_description
1 polymer ?
#
loop_
_entity_poly.entity_id
_entity_poly.type
_entity_poly.pdbx_seq_one_letter_code
_entity_poly.pdbx_strand_id
1 'polypeptide(L)'
;QLCVGSPPGVWVCSTDMLLTVPSAPGIDWDGFQGVRVIAVPGSQAYARNHGVYLTDEQGLVRDIIYKGSEAQIQQCAGPDGTVPLVCGVVFFSSDAAEQLLATHVIPPLDACTYMGLDSGAPPIQVTAPLWETRPLFPSDRDTVGAACQDGMENLASLGMAAVGDVTATPSCIPAPLLEGLEPQGGADRLFPLFREGDLWDAETPRRSRCLLNARLFPVLHPCEALGLQDVLWLLAPVATERLARWRAAWRMSWQELLPCLDKEAELGARRALFFLQGQRKVRRVLLGRQDCSLLPLTRSAVHEGYHEAVLGTLDEVASTAGDAGVAARALACIAEVLGCMARGEGGLRSGPAANREWAKAFGLLESGDIAGGVRELAMERQKWMSSPALLVRAARHYEGAEQILVRQAVMSSCQFVTVGRAELPPLGHWVQVACPARLDLSGECCPQDPELRLVSLAGTAWSEAVAELVCRELEQLRDYCQPHAPGALLKAAFICTRIVQFPSKKPLRDQLMESFGGGFEVHTWSKLPHGSGLGTSSILAGAVMASLYWAAGKAASTESLIHAVLHLEQRLTTGGGWQDQVGGLVPGIKIGRSKAQLPLRVEVEKILVPDGFTQTLNDHLLLVYTGKTRLARNLLQDVVRSWYARLPSIVQNAAALVSNAELCAQALRQGNLLLIGECLNHYWQQKKCMAPGCEPLAVGRMMDALRPYVYGQCLAGAGGGGFLYVLTKAPQQKEALRQILAQTEGLGNFSIHSVEVDTAGFSVEVMGCTLK
;
A
#
# COMPACT_ATOMS: atom_id res chain seq x y z
N GLN A 1 22.97 -30.18 4.74
CA GLN A 1 21.71 -29.63 4.20
C GLN A 1 20.60 -30.60 4.57
N LEU A 2 19.55 -30.11 5.25
CA LEU A 2 18.37 -30.91 5.66
C LEU A 2 17.57 -31.41 4.45
N CYS A 3 17.49 -30.60 3.39
CA CYS A 3 16.86 -30.97 2.13
C CYS A 3 17.66 -30.37 0.97
N VAL A 4 18.14 -31.23 0.06
CA VAL A 4 18.88 -30.82 -1.15
C VAL A 4 17.91 -30.11 -2.08
N GLY A 5 18.32 -28.94 -2.61
CA GLY A 5 17.49 -28.13 -3.50
C GLY A 5 16.50 -27.18 -2.81
N SER A 6 16.37 -27.23 -1.48
CA SER A 6 15.49 -26.29 -0.76
C SER A 6 15.98 -24.84 -0.85
N PRO A 7 15.08 -23.85 -1.05
CA PRO A 7 15.45 -22.44 -1.11
C PRO A 7 15.75 -21.89 0.30
N PRO A 8 16.33 -20.68 0.42
CA PRO A 8 16.53 -20.03 1.72
C PRO A 8 15.21 -19.89 2.50
N GLY A 9 15.17 -20.39 3.73
CA GLY A 9 13.98 -20.38 4.58
C GLY A 9 14.24 -21.02 5.95
N VAL A 10 13.16 -21.20 6.70
CA VAL A 10 13.15 -21.75 8.05
C VAL A 10 12.51 -23.13 8.03
N TRP A 11 13.23 -24.14 8.52
CA TRP A 11 12.68 -25.46 8.79
C TRP A 11 12.26 -25.53 10.26
N VAL A 12 10.99 -25.84 10.50
CA VAL A 12 10.44 -26.15 11.81
C VAL A 12 10.28 -27.66 11.88
N CYS A 13 10.96 -28.29 12.83
CA CYS A 13 10.91 -29.74 13.04
C CYS A 13 10.53 -30.00 14.50
N SER A 14 9.40 -30.67 14.73
CA SER A 14 9.04 -31.18 16.05
C SER A 14 10.06 -32.22 16.51
N THR A 15 10.37 -32.20 17.81
CA THR A 15 11.25 -33.18 18.47
C THR A 15 10.53 -34.47 18.84
N ASP A 16 9.22 -34.52 18.71
CA ASP A 16 8.38 -35.53 19.37
C ASP A 16 8.05 -36.71 18.43
N MET A 17 8.50 -36.66 17.18
CA MET A 17 8.31 -37.71 16.18
C MET A 17 9.64 -38.20 15.60
N LEU A 18 9.90 -39.51 15.71
CA LEU A 18 10.99 -40.18 15.00
C LEU A 18 10.50 -40.63 13.62
N LEU A 19 10.91 -39.92 12.58
CA LEU A 19 10.53 -40.22 11.20
C LEU A 19 11.65 -40.95 10.46
N THR A 20 11.30 -42.05 9.78
CA THR A 20 12.21 -42.69 8.82
C THR A 20 11.95 -42.11 7.44
N VAL A 21 12.83 -41.24 6.98
CA VAL A 21 12.71 -40.54 5.69
C VAL A 21 13.69 -41.17 4.68
N PRO A 22 13.34 -41.29 3.39
CA PRO A 22 14.28 -41.71 2.35
C PRO A 22 15.53 -40.82 2.32
N SER A 23 16.69 -41.38 1.94
CA SER A 23 17.98 -40.68 1.90
C SER A 23 18.04 -39.51 0.90
N ALA A 24 17.10 -39.43 -0.04
CA ALA A 24 16.88 -38.29 -0.91
C ALA A 24 15.37 -38.11 -1.15
N PRO A 25 14.67 -37.28 -0.35
CA PRO A 25 13.27 -36.99 -0.61
C PRO A 25 13.17 -36.12 -1.88
N GLY A 26 12.50 -36.63 -2.92
CA GLY A 26 12.28 -35.93 -4.19
C GLY A 26 11.24 -34.83 -4.03
N ILE A 27 11.58 -33.76 -3.31
CA ILE A 27 10.73 -32.58 -3.16
C ILE A 27 11.09 -31.57 -4.24
N ASP A 28 10.13 -31.22 -5.09
CA ASP A 28 10.31 -30.19 -6.12
C ASP A 28 10.21 -28.79 -5.50
N TRP A 29 11.30 -28.03 -5.58
CA TRP A 29 11.43 -26.68 -5.04
C TRP A 29 11.44 -25.60 -6.12
N ASP A 30 11.33 -25.95 -7.40
CA ASP A 30 11.46 -24.99 -8.49
C ASP A 30 10.37 -23.90 -8.39
N GLY A 31 10.82 -22.66 -8.22
CA GLY A 31 9.94 -21.49 -8.07
C GLY A 31 9.09 -21.47 -6.79
N PHE A 32 9.33 -22.36 -5.81
CA PHE A 32 8.49 -22.44 -4.62
C PHE A 32 8.63 -21.22 -3.70
N GLN A 33 7.48 -20.65 -3.30
CA GLN A 33 7.32 -19.60 -2.29
C GLN A 33 6.13 -19.94 -1.40
N GLY A 34 6.21 -19.61 -0.10
CA GLY A 34 5.15 -19.89 0.88
C GLY A 34 5.55 -20.89 1.96
N VAL A 35 4.59 -21.72 2.39
CA VAL A 35 4.75 -22.71 3.46
C VAL A 35 4.51 -24.10 2.88
N ARG A 36 5.41 -25.04 3.19
CA ARG A 36 5.29 -26.44 2.78
C ARG A 36 5.32 -27.33 3.99
N VAL A 37 4.27 -28.11 4.18
CA VAL A 37 4.22 -29.15 5.19
C VAL A 37 4.68 -30.47 4.60
N ILE A 38 5.34 -31.30 5.40
CA ILE A 38 5.62 -32.68 5.03
C ILE A 38 4.53 -33.58 5.64
N ALA A 39 4.13 -34.60 4.89
CA ALA A 39 3.19 -35.61 5.34
C ALA A 39 3.81 -37.00 5.21
N VAL A 40 3.39 -37.93 6.07
CA VAL A 40 3.82 -39.32 6.02
C VAL A 40 2.61 -40.21 5.74
N PRO A 41 2.66 -41.12 4.75
CA PRO A 41 1.55 -42.01 4.48
C PRO A 41 1.34 -42.96 5.67
N GLY A 42 0.10 -43.05 6.13
CA GLY A 42 -0.30 -43.89 7.27
C GLY A 42 -1.54 -44.72 6.98
N SER A 43 -1.77 -45.76 7.78
CA SER A 43 -3.03 -46.48 7.76
C SER A 43 -4.14 -45.66 8.42
N GLN A 44 -5.37 -45.83 7.94
CA GLN A 44 -6.53 -45.12 8.51
C GLN A 44 -6.75 -45.46 10.00
N ALA A 45 -6.46 -46.69 10.41
CA ALA A 45 -6.55 -47.11 11.81
C ALA A 45 -5.55 -46.35 12.70
N TYR A 46 -4.32 -46.15 12.22
CA TYR A 46 -3.30 -45.37 12.93
C TYR A 46 -3.66 -43.89 12.99
N ALA A 47 -4.19 -43.34 11.89
CA ALA A 47 -4.59 -41.94 11.78
C ALA A 47 -5.65 -41.49 12.79
N ARG A 48 -6.46 -42.40 13.35
CA ARG A 48 -7.46 -42.07 14.39
C ARG A 48 -6.86 -41.43 15.63
N ASN A 49 -5.57 -41.66 15.89
CA ASN A 49 -4.86 -41.11 17.04
C ASN A 49 -3.95 -39.93 16.68
N HIS A 50 -3.92 -39.51 15.41
CA HIS A 50 -3.03 -38.48 14.89
C HIS A 50 -3.80 -37.39 14.11
N GLY A 51 -3.09 -36.34 13.70
CA GLY A 51 -3.61 -35.40 12.71
C GLY A 51 -3.44 -35.95 11.29
N VAL A 52 -4.41 -35.67 10.41
CA VAL A 52 -4.30 -35.93 8.95
C VAL A 52 -4.60 -34.67 8.16
N TYR A 53 -3.87 -34.46 7.07
CA TYR A 53 -4.12 -33.36 6.15
C TYR A 53 -5.25 -33.70 5.19
N LEU A 54 -6.17 -32.77 4.99
CA LEU A 54 -7.12 -32.79 3.88
C LEU A 54 -6.57 -31.89 2.78
N THR A 55 -6.30 -32.45 1.60
CA THR A 55 -5.77 -31.69 0.45
C THR A 55 -6.80 -31.53 -0.66
N ASP A 56 -6.67 -30.49 -1.48
CA ASP A 56 -7.40 -30.38 -2.74
C ASP A 56 -6.73 -31.19 -3.87
N GLU A 57 -7.33 -31.16 -5.06
CA GLU A 57 -6.85 -31.85 -6.26
C GLU A 57 -5.46 -31.36 -6.72
N GLN A 58 -5.03 -30.18 -6.26
CA GLN A 58 -3.73 -29.58 -6.57
C GLN A 58 -2.69 -29.88 -5.48
N GLY A 59 -3.05 -30.64 -4.43
CA GLY A 59 -2.16 -30.97 -3.32
C GLY A 59 -1.98 -29.85 -2.30
N LEU A 60 -2.82 -28.82 -2.32
CA LEU A 60 -2.82 -27.77 -1.30
C LEU A 60 -3.64 -28.22 -0.09
N VAL A 61 -3.13 -27.97 1.11
CA VAL A 61 -3.82 -28.28 2.36
C VAL A 61 -5.04 -27.36 2.50
N ARG A 62 -6.23 -27.96 2.60
CA ARG A 62 -7.49 -27.27 2.91
C ARG A 62 -7.83 -27.30 4.39
N ASP A 63 -7.49 -28.40 5.06
CA ASP A 63 -7.83 -28.59 6.47
C ASP A 63 -6.88 -29.58 7.16
N ILE A 64 -6.87 -29.57 8.49
CA ILE A 64 -6.16 -30.53 9.34
C ILE A 64 -7.14 -31.17 10.31
N ILE A 65 -7.36 -32.47 10.16
CA ILE A 65 -8.31 -33.21 10.98
C ILE A 65 -7.55 -33.93 12.09
N TYR A 66 -7.68 -33.46 13.33
CA TYR A 66 -7.09 -34.10 14.51
C TYR A 66 -8.04 -35.12 15.12
N LYS A 67 -7.60 -36.38 15.24
CA LYS A 67 -8.39 -37.48 15.83
C LYS A 67 -9.81 -37.57 15.25
N GLY A 68 -9.90 -37.41 13.94
CA GLY A 68 -11.18 -37.38 13.23
C GLY A 68 -11.94 -38.70 13.29
N SER A 69 -13.25 -38.62 13.04
CA SER A 69 -14.07 -39.82 12.83
C SER A 69 -13.61 -40.61 11.59
N GLU A 70 -13.97 -41.88 11.52
CA GLU A 70 -13.64 -42.76 10.39
C GLU A 70 -14.11 -42.18 9.05
N ALA A 71 -15.30 -41.56 9.02
CA ALA A 71 -15.82 -40.90 7.82
C ALA A 71 -14.97 -39.69 7.38
N GLN A 72 -14.41 -38.92 8.33
CA GLN A 72 -13.54 -37.77 8.05
C GLN A 72 -12.15 -38.21 7.58
N ILE A 73 -11.58 -39.25 8.20
CA ILE A 73 -10.26 -39.80 7.81
C ILE A 73 -10.34 -40.45 6.42
N GLN A 74 -11.44 -41.15 6.11
CA GLN A 74 -11.66 -41.77 4.81
C GLN A 74 -11.72 -40.74 3.66
N GLN A 75 -12.16 -39.50 3.94
CA GLN A 75 -12.14 -38.41 2.95
C GLN A 75 -10.73 -37.92 2.61
N CYS A 76 -9.76 -38.18 3.50
CA CYS A 76 -8.35 -37.82 3.30
C CYS A 76 -7.54 -38.94 2.64
N ALA A 77 -8.16 -40.08 2.31
CA ALA A 77 -7.45 -41.24 1.77
C ALA A 77 -7.02 -41.01 0.32
N GLY A 78 -5.74 -41.27 0.05
CA GLY A 78 -5.17 -41.27 -1.28
C GLY A 78 -5.58 -42.49 -2.11
N PRO A 79 -5.15 -42.55 -3.39
CA PRO A 79 -5.47 -43.65 -4.31
C PRO A 79 -5.01 -45.04 -3.83
N ASP A 80 -3.99 -45.07 -2.97
CA ASP A 80 -3.41 -46.28 -2.37
C ASP A 80 -4.06 -46.68 -1.03
N GLY A 81 -5.10 -45.94 -0.61
CA GLY A 81 -5.83 -46.17 0.65
C GLY A 81 -5.10 -45.67 1.90
N THR A 82 -3.92 -45.07 1.75
CA THR A 82 -3.20 -44.42 2.85
C THR A 82 -3.68 -42.99 3.06
N VAL A 83 -3.48 -42.47 4.26
CA VAL A 83 -3.83 -41.08 4.61
C VAL A 83 -2.58 -40.26 4.93
N PRO A 84 -2.52 -38.97 4.55
CA PRO A 84 -1.37 -38.11 4.79
C PRO A 84 -1.34 -37.64 6.24
N LEU A 85 -0.60 -38.38 7.09
CA LEU A 85 -0.42 -38.02 8.49
C LEU A 85 0.34 -36.69 8.61
N VAL A 86 -0.13 -35.85 9.52
CA VAL A 86 0.57 -34.65 9.95
C VAL A 86 1.92 -35.05 10.54
N CYS A 87 2.99 -34.60 9.91
CA CYS A 87 4.31 -34.66 10.50
C CYS A 87 4.71 -33.25 10.94
N GLY A 88 5.35 -33.13 12.09
CA GLY A 88 5.77 -31.83 12.66
C GLY A 88 6.92 -31.16 11.90
N VAL A 89 7.12 -31.48 10.61
CA VAL A 89 8.14 -30.87 9.76
C VAL A 89 7.47 -29.92 8.77
N VAL A 90 7.77 -28.63 8.92
CA VAL A 90 7.23 -27.55 8.10
C VAL A 90 8.38 -26.67 7.61
N PHE A 91 8.38 -26.37 6.32
CA PHE A 91 9.28 -25.39 5.74
C PHE A 91 8.54 -24.07 5.48
N PHE A 92 9.12 -22.98 5.94
CA PHE A 92 8.72 -21.63 5.63
C PHE A 92 9.76 -21.02 4.70
N SER A 93 9.35 -20.56 3.53
CA SER A 93 10.18 -19.64 2.74
C SER A 93 10.56 -18.41 3.58
N SER A 94 11.67 -17.74 3.22
CA SER A 94 12.13 -16.54 3.94
C SER A 94 11.03 -15.48 4.10
N ASP A 95 10.22 -15.27 3.07
CA ASP A 95 9.13 -14.28 3.09
C ASP A 95 7.98 -14.73 4.01
N ALA A 96 7.62 -16.02 4.01
CA ALA A 96 6.59 -16.56 4.90
C ALA A 96 7.00 -16.49 6.38
N ALA A 97 8.26 -16.80 6.69
CA ALA A 97 8.79 -16.71 8.05
C ALA A 97 8.76 -15.26 8.56
N GLU A 98 9.10 -14.28 7.72
CA GLU A 98 9.05 -12.87 8.12
C GLU A 98 7.62 -12.38 8.38
N GLN A 99 6.65 -12.76 7.54
CA GLN A 99 5.24 -12.41 7.75
C GLN A 99 4.71 -12.99 9.06
N LEU A 100 5.07 -14.25 9.35
CA LEU A 100 4.66 -14.92 10.59
C LEU A 100 5.31 -14.23 11.80
N LEU A 101 6.59 -13.89 11.72
CA LEU A 101 7.26 -13.11 12.76
C LEU A 101 6.57 -11.75 12.96
N ALA A 102 6.17 -11.05 11.90
CA ALA A 102 5.52 -9.75 12.03
C ALA A 102 4.15 -9.77 12.76
N THR A 103 3.53 -10.93 12.95
CA THR A 103 2.23 -11.04 13.66
C THR A 103 2.28 -10.52 15.10
N HIS A 104 3.44 -10.54 15.77
CA HIS A 104 3.59 -10.02 17.13
C HIS A 104 3.36 -8.51 17.28
N VAL A 105 3.32 -7.76 16.17
CA VAL A 105 3.00 -6.30 16.16
C VAL A 105 1.71 -5.99 15.40
N ILE A 106 0.86 -6.99 15.13
CA ILE A 106 -0.39 -6.82 14.39
C ILE A 106 -1.57 -7.17 15.31
N PRO A 107 -2.27 -6.19 15.88
CA PRO A 107 -3.50 -6.47 16.62
C PRO A 107 -4.63 -7.03 15.73
N PRO A 108 -5.42 -8.02 16.16
CA PRO A 108 -5.37 -8.74 17.45
C PRO A 108 -4.45 -9.98 17.44
N LEU A 109 -3.66 -10.20 16.38
CA LEU A 109 -2.78 -11.36 16.22
C LEU A 109 -1.58 -11.34 17.16
N ASP A 110 -1.20 -10.17 17.66
CA ASP A 110 -0.21 -10.01 18.72
C ASP A 110 -0.58 -10.82 19.98
N ALA A 111 -1.86 -10.86 20.33
CA ALA A 111 -2.40 -11.69 21.42
C ALA A 111 -2.33 -13.21 21.15
N CYS A 112 -2.11 -13.61 19.89
CA CYS A 112 -1.89 -15.01 19.50
C CYS A 112 -0.41 -15.38 19.47
N THR A 113 0.48 -14.48 19.88
CA THR A 113 1.92 -14.76 20.05
C THR A 113 2.25 -15.00 21.52
N TYR A 114 3.35 -15.70 21.79
CA TYR A 114 3.81 -15.95 23.17
C TYR A 114 4.04 -14.64 23.93
N MET A 115 4.52 -13.59 23.25
CA MET A 115 4.67 -12.25 23.84
C MET A 115 3.34 -11.63 24.26
N GLY A 116 2.26 -11.87 23.51
CA GLY A 116 0.91 -11.43 23.89
C GLY A 116 0.36 -12.19 25.10
N LEU A 117 0.58 -13.52 25.13
CA LEU A 117 0.20 -14.38 26.26
C LEU A 117 0.95 -14.01 27.56
N ASP A 118 2.26 -13.81 27.49
CA ASP A 118 3.09 -13.37 28.62
C ASP A 118 2.73 -11.97 29.12
N SER A 119 2.18 -11.13 28.25
CA SER A 119 1.65 -9.80 28.59
C SER A 119 0.27 -9.86 29.27
N GLY A 120 -0.30 -11.04 29.47
CA GLY A 120 -1.62 -11.24 30.05
C GLY A 120 -2.79 -11.00 29.09
N ALA A 121 -2.54 -10.93 27.78
CA ALA A 121 -3.62 -10.84 26.80
C ALA A 121 -4.36 -12.19 26.72
N PRO A 122 -5.70 -12.22 26.87
CA PRO A 122 -6.45 -13.44 26.66
C PRO A 122 -6.32 -13.87 25.19
N PRO A 123 -5.94 -15.12 24.89
CA PRO A 123 -5.80 -15.58 23.51
C PRO A 123 -7.15 -15.43 22.79
N ILE A 124 -7.15 -14.68 21.68
CA ILE A 124 -8.36 -14.38 20.95
C ILE A 124 -8.65 -15.52 19.97
N GLN A 125 -9.83 -16.13 20.08
CA GLN A 125 -10.39 -16.99 19.02
C GLN A 125 -10.73 -16.10 17.82
N VAL A 126 -9.83 -16.01 16.84
CA VAL A 126 -10.10 -15.26 15.60
C VAL A 126 -10.87 -16.16 14.63
N THR A 127 -12.19 -16.01 14.57
CA THR A 127 -12.97 -16.32 13.37
C THR A 127 -13.18 -15.00 12.61
N ALA A 128 -12.32 -14.69 11.62
CA ALA A 128 -12.43 -13.45 10.84
C ALA A 128 -12.26 -13.68 9.33
N PRO A 129 -13.12 -13.05 8.49
CA PRO A 129 -13.16 -13.19 7.03
C PRO A 129 -12.18 -12.24 6.30
N LEU A 130 -10.99 -11.97 6.86
CA LEU A 130 -10.07 -10.92 6.38
C LEU A 130 -8.81 -11.43 5.67
N TRP A 131 -8.80 -12.70 5.27
CA TRP A 131 -7.92 -13.18 4.21
C TRP A 131 -8.77 -13.31 2.93
N GLU A 132 -8.28 -12.86 1.78
CA GLU A 132 -8.83 -13.24 0.46
C GLU A 132 -8.05 -14.43 -0.17
N THR A 133 -7.12 -15.03 0.57
CA THR A 133 -6.51 -16.35 0.27
C THR A 133 -6.89 -17.44 1.29
N ARG A 134 -7.76 -18.39 0.88
CA ARG A 134 -8.41 -19.55 1.58
C ARG A 134 -8.08 -19.85 3.08
N PRO A 135 -9.06 -20.30 3.91
CA PRO A 135 -8.88 -20.39 5.36
C PRO A 135 -7.89 -21.49 5.67
N LEU A 136 -6.99 -21.23 6.62
CA LEU A 136 -6.12 -22.27 7.16
C LEU A 136 -6.82 -23.15 8.21
N PHE A 137 -8.02 -22.80 8.72
CA PHE A 137 -8.77 -23.60 9.70
C PHE A 137 -10.30 -23.26 9.69
N PRO A 138 -11.23 -24.25 9.70
CA PRO A 138 -12.65 -23.99 9.95
C PRO A 138 -13.27 -24.74 11.15
N SER A 139 -14.16 -23.99 11.83
CA SER A 139 -15.43 -24.33 12.50
C SER A 139 -15.72 -25.75 13.03
N ASP A 140 -15.24 -26.10 14.23
CA ASP A 140 -16.03 -26.93 15.15
C ASP A 140 -15.69 -26.67 16.62
N ARG A 141 -16.71 -26.51 17.48
CA ARG A 141 -16.60 -25.82 18.78
C ARG A 141 -15.88 -26.59 19.89
N ASP A 142 -15.76 -27.90 19.80
CA ASP A 142 -15.23 -28.72 20.91
C ASP A 142 -13.87 -29.38 20.62
N THR A 143 -13.47 -29.48 19.34
CA THR A 143 -12.22 -30.13 18.91
C THR A 143 -11.05 -29.15 18.78
N VAL A 144 -11.36 -27.86 18.58
CA VAL A 144 -10.38 -26.77 18.41
C VAL A 144 -9.68 -26.44 19.73
N GLY A 145 -10.28 -26.70 20.89
CA GLY A 145 -9.68 -26.41 22.19
C GLY A 145 -8.36 -27.15 22.44
N ALA A 146 -8.22 -28.39 21.96
CA ALA A 146 -7.00 -29.18 22.09
C ALA A 146 -6.04 -28.98 20.90
N ALA A 147 -6.57 -28.82 19.68
CA ALA A 147 -5.77 -28.61 18.47
C ALA A 147 -5.17 -27.20 18.35
N CYS A 148 -5.87 -26.16 18.86
CA CYS A 148 -5.26 -24.84 19.04
C CYS A 148 -4.19 -24.87 20.12
N GLN A 149 -4.28 -25.74 21.12
CA GLN A 149 -3.26 -25.80 22.17
C GLN A 149 -1.99 -26.50 21.67
N ASP A 150 -2.07 -27.66 21.02
CA ASP A 150 -0.90 -28.38 20.48
C ASP A 150 -0.34 -27.75 19.17
N GLY A 151 -1.23 -27.20 18.34
CA GLY A 151 -0.87 -26.51 17.09
C GLY A 151 -0.34 -25.10 17.34
N MET A 152 -0.92 -24.36 18.29
CA MET A 152 -0.30 -23.12 18.78
C MET A 152 0.86 -23.39 19.72
N GLU A 153 1.07 -24.54 20.35
CA GLU A 153 2.33 -24.84 21.04
C GLU A 153 3.47 -25.07 20.03
N ASN A 154 3.17 -25.66 18.87
CA ASN A 154 4.12 -25.81 17.76
C ASN A 154 4.30 -24.53 16.90
N LEU A 155 3.32 -23.61 16.90
CA LEU A 155 3.44 -22.27 16.31
C LEU A 155 3.95 -21.23 17.34
N ALA A 156 3.75 -21.46 18.63
CA ALA A 156 4.36 -20.70 19.72
C ALA A 156 5.80 -21.12 19.92
N SER A 157 6.19 -22.34 19.57
CA SER A 157 7.60 -22.69 19.39
C SER A 157 8.23 -22.02 18.15
N LEU A 158 7.45 -21.44 17.25
CA LEU A 158 7.93 -20.46 16.26
C LEU A 158 8.17 -19.07 16.89
N GLY A 159 7.40 -18.72 17.92
CA GLY A 159 7.68 -17.60 18.83
C GLY A 159 8.82 -17.88 19.83
N MET A 160 9.06 -19.14 20.18
CA MET A 160 9.90 -19.54 21.34
C MET A 160 11.15 -20.37 20.99
N ALA A 161 11.28 -20.91 19.77
CA ALA A 161 12.62 -21.14 19.22
C ALA A 161 13.36 -19.79 19.06
N ALA A 162 12.63 -18.67 19.15
CA ALA A 162 13.12 -17.30 19.19
C ALA A 162 12.92 -16.55 20.53
N VAL A 163 12.42 -17.21 21.59
CA VAL A 163 12.26 -16.65 22.96
C VAL A 163 12.32 -17.84 23.94
N GLY A 164 13.36 -17.90 24.77
CA GLY A 164 13.58 -19.00 25.71
C GLY A 164 13.12 -18.63 27.12
N ASP A 165 11.82 -18.65 27.38
CA ASP A 165 11.30 -18.66 28.74
C ASP A 165 10.26 -19.76 28.93
N VAL A 166 10.61 -20.79 29.68
CA VAL A 166 9.67 -21.82 30.10
C VAL A 166 9.83 -21.92 31.61
N THR A 167 8.94 -21.25 32.34
CA THR A 167 8.68 -21.50 33.76
C THR A 167 7.72 -22.68 33.97
N ALA A 168 7.32 -23.39 32.91
CA ALA A 168 6.67 -24.69 33.05
C ALA A 168 7.74 -25.77 33.35
N THR A 169 7.78 -26.24 34.60
CA THR A 169 8.47 -27.48 34.94
C THR A 169 8.07 -28.56 33.92
N PRO A 170 9.01 -29.14 33.14
CA PRO A 170 8.67 -30.22 32.25
C PRO A 170 8.30 -31.41 33.14
N SER A 171 7.02 -31.74 33.20
CA SER A 171 6.57 -32.97 33.83
C SER A 171 7.30 -34.14 33.16
N CYS A 172 8.13 -34.83 33.93
CA CYS A 172 8.91 -35.99 33.50
C CYS A 172 8.02 -36.94 32.70
N ILE A 173 8.28 -37.11 31.40
CA ILE A 173 7.77 -38.26 30.65
C ILE A 173 8.58 -39.45 31.16
N PRO A 174 7.97 -40.41 31.90
CA PRO A 174 8.72 -41.53 32.43
C PRO A 174 9.04 -42.53 31.30
N ALA A 175 10.14 -43.26 31.46
CA ALA A 175 10.65 -44.23 30.50
C ALA A 175 9.80 -45.52 30.24
N PRO A 176 8.71 -45.90 30.95
CA PRO A 176 8.05 -47.17 30.67
C PRO A 176 7.00 -47.00 29.57
N LEU A 177 7.47 -46.82 28.33
CA LEU A 177 6.71 -47.05 27.09
C LEU A 177 7.56 -47.77 26.03
N LEU A 178 8.65 -48.41 26.46
CA LEU A 178 9.52 -49.25 25.61
C LEU A 178 9.36 -50.76 25.85
N GLU A 179 8.51 -51.18 26.79
CA GLU A 179 8.19 -52.59 27.00
C GLU A 179 6.76 -52.87 26.51
N GLY A 180 6.64 -53.37 25.27
CA GLY A 180 5.34 -53.73 24.70
C GLY A 180 5.34 -54.17 23.23
N LEU A 181 6.49 -54.51 22.63
CA LEU A 181 6.54 -55.06 21.27
C LEU A 181 7.25 -56.42 21.30
N GLU A 182 6.46 -57.48 21.45
CA GLU A 182 6.85 -58.78 20.91
C GLU A 182 6.75 -58.79 19.37
N PRO A 183 7.52 -59.63 18.69
CA PRO A 183 8.16 -59.28 17.43
C PRO A 183 7.29 -59.65 16.22
N GLN A 184 6.63 -58.65 15.62
CA GLN A 184 6.25 -58.75 14.21
C GLN A 184 6.60 -57.45 13.47
N GLY A 185 7.81 -57.47 12.90
CA GLY A 185 8.23 -56.69 11.74
C GLY A 185 8.06 -55.18 11.81
N GLY A 186 9.11 -54.46 12.24
CA GLY A 186 9.21 -53.03 11.95
C GLY A 186 10.03 -52.16 12.92
N ALA A 187 10.47 -52.70 14.07
CA ALA A 187 11.17 -51.93 15.11
C ALA A 187 12.71 -51.88 14.96
N ASP A 188 13.26 -52.07 13.75
CA ASP A 188 14.68 -52.46 13.56
C ASP A 188 15.59 -51.41 12.86
N ARG A 189 15.21 -50.13 12.73
CA ARG A 189 16.02 -49.21 11.88
C ARG A 189 16.51 -47.87 12.46
N LEU A 190 16.15 -47.48 13.69
CA LEU A 190 16.76 -46.30 14.36
C LEU A 190 17.35 -46.60 15.75
N PHE A 191 16.75 -47.53 16.51
CA PHE A 191 17.27 -48.00 17.78
C PHE A 191 18.46 -49.00 17.76
N PRO A 192 18.91 -49.63 16.65
CA PRO A 192 20.07 -50.53 16.69
C PRO A 192 21.43 -49.83 16.83
N LEU A 193 21.48 -48.51 16.67
CA LEU A 193 22.75 -47.77 16.59
C LEU A 193 23.25 -47.23 17.94
N PHE A 194 22.39 -47.04 18.94
CA PHE A 194 22.78 -46.48 20.25
C PHE A 194 22.72 -47.52 21.35
N ARG A 195 23.77 -47.58 22.17
CA ARG A 195 23.76 -48.35 23.41
C ARG A 195 23.18 -47.47 24.51
N GLU A 196 22.52 -48.07 25.49
CA GLU A 196 21.98 -47.33 26.64
C GLU A 196 23.07 -46.50 27.35
N GLY A 197 24.28 -47.05 27.45
CA GLY A 197 25.47 -46.36 27.98
C GLY A 197 26.08 -45.29 27.08
N ASP A 198 25.61 -45.16 25.83
CA ASP A 198 25.98 -44.02 24.97
C ASP A 198 25.18 -42.76 25.36
N LEU A 199 23.99 -42.91 25.95
CA LEU A 199 23.05 -41.81 26.22
C LEU A 199 22.99 -41.44 27.69
N TRP A 200 23.09 -42.42 28.59
CA TRP A 200 23.01 -42.20 30.03
C TRP A 200 24.16 -42.91 30.74
N ASP A 201 24.69 -42.27 31.78
CA ASP A 201 25.66 -42.90 32.67
C ASP A 201 25.03 -44.11 33.37
N ALA A 202 25.87 -45.08 33.74
CA ALA A 202 25.44 -46.30 34.44
C ALA A 202 24.70 -45.99 35.75
N GLU A 203 25.00 -44.84 36.36
CA GLU A 203 24.44 -44.36 37.62
C GLU A 203 23.05 -43.72 37.46
N THR A 204 22.64 -43.35 36.25
CA THR A 204 21.33 -42.71 36.01
C THR A 204 20.20 -43.73 36.20
N PRO A 205 19.28 -43.55 37.17
CA PRO A 205 18.22 -44.52 37.44
C PRO A 205 17.30 -44.72 36.22
N ARG A 206 16.97 -45.98 35.88
CA ARG A 206 16.12 -46.30 34.71
C ARG A 206 14.80 -45.53 34.65
N ARG A 207 14.15 -45.37 35.80
CA ARG A 207 12.88 -44.64 35.95
C ARG A 207 12.96 -43.14 35.67
N SER A 208 14.16 -42.55 35.69
CA SER A 208 14.39 -41.12 35.46
C SER A 208 15.07 -40.83 34.13
N ARG A 209 15.39 -41.86 33.32
CA ARG A 209 15.99 -41.66 31.99
C ARG A 209 14.96 -41.02 31.06
N CYS A 210 15.32 -39.88 30.49
CA CYS A 210 14.51 -39.16 29.53
C CYS A 210 15.41 -38.40 28.55
N LEU A 211 14.84 -37.77 27.53
CA LEU A 211 15.62 -37.00 26.56
C LEU A 211 16.35 -35.81 27.20
N LEU A 212 15.78 -35.19 28.23
CA LEU A 212 16.37 -34.03 28.91
C LEU A 212 17.72 -34.35 29.55
N ASN A 213 17.89 -35.56 30.10
CA ASN A 213 19.14 -36.01 30.74
C ASN A 213 19.96 -36.97 29.86
N ALA A 214 19.57 -37.18 28.60
CA ALA A 214 20.35 -37.93 27.63
C ALA A 214 21.50 -37.06 27.08
N ARG A 215 22.74 -37.57 27.09
CA ARG A 215 23.94 -36.86 26.61
C ARG A 215 24.04 -36.86 25.08
N LEU A 216 23.19 -36.03 24.48
CA LEU A 216 23.01 -35.96 23.04
C LEU A 216 23.95 -34.97 22.33
N PHE A 217 24.44 -33.96 23.06
CA PHE A 217 25.09 -32.79 22.45
C PHE A 217 26.61 -32.83 22.65
N PRO A 218 27.41 -33.06 21.59
CA PRO A 218 28.87 -32.93 21.67
C PRO A 218 29.28 -31.51 22.06
N VAL A 219 30.12 -31.38 23.08
CA VAL A 219 30.66 -30.10 23.57
C VAL A 219 32.18 -29.98 23.47
N LEU A 220 32.88 -31.12 23.34
CA LEU A 220 34.31 -31.14 23.08
C LEU A 220 34.71 -32.43 22.37
N HIS A 221 35.62 -32.34 21.39
CA HIS A 221 36.31 -33.52 20.86
C HIS A 221 37.78 -33.49 21.33
N PRO A 222 38.39 -34.62 21.72
CA PRO A 222 39.73 -34.63 22.33
C PRO A 222 40.86 -34.09 21.42
N CYS A 223 40.72 -34.25 20.10
CA CYS A 223 41.80 -33.99 19.14
C CYS A 223 41.43 -32.98 18.04
N GLU A 224 40.17 -32.53 17.98
CA GLU A 224 39.66 -31.74 16.86
C GLU A 224 38.66 -30.67 17.34
N ALA A 225 38.53 -29.58 16.59
CA ALA A 225 37.48 -28.60 16.84
C ALA A 225 36.12 -29.16 16.41
N LEU A 226 35.07 -28.89 17.20
CA LEU A 226 33.70 -29.23 16.83
C LEU A 226 33.25 -28.40 15.61
N GLY A 227 32.70 -29.07 14.60
CA GLY A 227 32.10 -28.43 13.44
C GLY A 227 30.58 -28.44 13.50
N LEU A 228 29.93 -27.67 12.62
CA LEU A 228 28.46 -27.65 12.46
C LEU A 228 27.87 -29.05 12.23
N GLN A 229 28.65 -29.95 11.61
CA GLN A 229 28.25 -31.33 11.33
C GLN A 229 28.18 -32.21 12.59
N ASP A 230 28.97 -31.90 13.61
CA ASP A 230 28.99 -32.60 14.90
C ASP A 230 27.78 -32.23 15.76
N VAL A 231 27.27 -31.01 15.61
CA VAL A 231 26.08 -30.49 16.30
C VAL A 231 24.80 -30.95 15.61
N LEU A 232 24.78 -30.97 14.27
CA LEU A 232 23.63 -31.37 13.46
C LEU A 232 23.57 -32.88 13.17
N TRP A 233 24.30 -33.69 13.95
CA TRP A 233 24.46 -35.13 13.71
C TRP A 233 23.14 -35.92 13.78
N LEU A 234 22.19 -35.46 14.60
CA LEU A 234 20.82 -36.00 14.72
C LEU A 234 19.95 -35.73 13.48
N LEU A 235 20.35 -34.76 12.64
CA LEU A 235 19.57 -34.26 11.51
C LEU A 235 20.06 -34.78 10.16
N ALA A 236 21.03 -35.69 10.14
CA ALA A 236 21.62 -36.25 8.92
C ALA A 236 21.62 -37.80 8.94
N PRO A 237 21.64 -38.47 7.77
CA PRO A 237 21.83 -39.92 7.72
C PRO A 237 23.11 -40.31 8.46
N VAL A 238 22.98 -41.19 9.46
CA VAL A 238 24.08 -41.58 10.34
C VAL A 238 25.03 -42.50 9.58
N ALA A 239 26.11 -41.94 9.03
CA ALA A 239 27.26 -42.73 8.59
C ALA A 239 27.99 -43.29 9.82
N THR A 240 28.48 -44.53 9.75
CA THR A 240 29.13 -45.26 10.86
C THR A 240 30.28 -44.48 11.48
N GLU A 241 31.03 -43.74 10.66
CA GLU A 241 32.14 -42.88 11.08
C GLU A 241 31.68 -41.67 11.93
N ARG A 242 30.53 -41.08 11.61
CA ARG A 242 29.97 -39.95 12.38
C ARG A 242 29.48 -40.39 13.74
N LEU A 243 28.90 -41.59 13.84
CA LEU A 243 28.49 -42.16 15.12
C LEU A 243 29.69 -42.47 16.01
N ALA A 244 30.78 -42.98 15.44
CA ALA A 244 32.02 -43.23 16.16
C ALA A 244 32.62 -41.93 16.70
N ARG A 245 32.64 -40.88 15.88
CA ARG A 245 33.07 -39.52 16.24
C ARG A 245 32.18 -38.90 17.32
N TRP A 246 30.85 -39.06 17.22
CA TRP A 246 29.90 -38.62 18.24
C TRP A 246 30.13 -39.34 19.58
N ARG A 247 30.35 -40.65 19.57
CA ARG A 247 30.65 -41.44 20.78
C ARG A 247 31.96 -41.01 21.45
N ALA A 248 32.97 -40.67 20.66
CA ALA A 248 34.27 -40.22 21.14
C ALA A 248 34.27 -38.78 21.67
N ALA A 249 33.24 -37.99 21.35
CA ALA A 249 33.09 -36.65 21.88
C ALA A 249 32.63 -36.66 23.34
N TRP A 250 33.14 -35.68 24.11
CA TRP A 250 32.51 -35.32 25.37
C TRP A 250 31.16 -34.69 25.07
N ARG A 251 30.12 -35.21 25.70
CA ARG A 251 28.72 -34.88 25.44
C ARG A 251 28.04 -34.42 26.71
N MET A 252 27.15 -33.46 26.57
CA MET A 252 26.28 -32.99 27.64
C MET A 252 24.83 -33.28 27.26
N SER A 253 24.02 -33.43 28.29
CA SER A 253 22.57 -33.45 28.18
C SER A 253 21.99 -32.04 28.11
N TRP A 254 20.75 -31.92 27.67
CA TRP A 254 20.06 -30.63 27.66
C TRP A 254 19.97 -30.04 29.08
N GLN A 255 19.72 -30.88 30.08
CA GLN A 255 19.66 -30.51 31.48
C GLN A 255 20.99 -29.96 32.00
N GLU A 256 22.12 -30.50 31.54
CA GLU A 256 23.46 -30.01 31.90
C GLU A 256 23.83 -28.72 31.13
N LEU A 257 23.33 -28.54 29.90
CA LEU A 257 23.60 -27.36 29.07
C LEU A 257 22.78 -26.13 29.47
N LEU A 258 21.53 -26.33 29.88
CA LEU A 258 20.58 -25.24 30.14
C LEU A 258 21.10 -24.20 31.17
N PRO A 259 21.81 -24.57 32.25
CA PRO A 259 22.41 -23.62 33.18
C PRO A 259 23.63 -22.88 32.62
N CYS A 260 24.28 -23.41 31.57
CA CYS A 260 25.45 -22.82 30.94
C CYS A 260 25.10 -21.85 29.81
N LEU A 261 23.83 -21.77 29.42
CA LEU A 261 23.33 -20.91 28.36
C LEU A 261 22.89 -19.55 28.93
N ASP A 262 23.55 -18.49 28.47
CA ASP A 262 23.02 -17.14 28.63
C ASP A 262 21.88 -16.94 27.61
N LYS A 263 20.67 -17.22 28.08
CA LYS A 263 19.45 -17.14 27.25
C LYS A 263 19.21 -15.70 26.79
N GLU A 264 19.45 -14.71 27.64
CA GLU A 264 19.22 -13.31 27.30
C GLU A 264 20.17 -12.85 26.18
N ALA A 265 21.45 -13.21 26.28
CA ALA A 265 22.44 -12.89 25.24
C ALA A 265 22.13 -13.59 23.90
N GLU A 266 21.74 -14.86 23.92
CA GLU A 266 21.38 -15.61 22.70
C GLU A 266 20.15 -15.01 22.02
N LEU A 267 19.13 -14.63 22.79
CA LEU A 267 17.94 -13.96 22.27
C LEU A 267 18.28 -12.57 21.72
N GLY A 268 19.11 -11.81 22.42
CA GLY A 268 19.63 -10.53 21.94
C GLY A 268 20.36 -10.66 20.61
N ALA A 269 21.24 -11.66 20.48
CA ALA A 269 21.99 -11.92 19.25
C ALA A 269 21.07 -12.29 18.08
N ARG A 270 20.02 -13.08 18.32
CA ARG A 270 19.02 -13.46 17.30
C ARG A 270 18.19 -12.26 16.85
N ARG A 271 17.74 -11.42 17.78
CA ARG A 271 17.03 -10.17 17.46
C ARG A 271 17.92 -9.24 16.63
N ALA A 272 19.18 -9.07 17.03
CA ALA A 272 20.14 -8.28 16.27
C ALA A 272 20.35 -8.81 14.85
N LEU A 273 20.44 -10.14 14.67
CA LEU A 273 20.55 -10.77 13.36
C LEU A 273 19.29 -10.55 12.51
N PHE A 274 18.09 -10.66 13.09
CA PHE A 274 16.83 -10.39 12.40
C PHE A 274 16.80 -8.97 11.83
N PHE A 275 17.15 -7.96 12.64
CA PHE A 275 17.18 -6.57 12.16
C PHE A 275 18.33 -6.26 11.21
N LEU A 276 19.46 -6.95 11.33
CA LEU A 276 20.53 -6.89 10.34
C LEU A 276 20.05 -7.39 8.96
N GLN A 277 19.30 -8.50 8.93
CA GLN A 277 18.65 -8.97 7.70
C GLN A 277 17.56 -8.00 7.25
N GLY A 278 16.82 -7.39 8.18
CA GLY A 278 15.87 -6.32 7.92
C GLY A 278 16.51 -5.14 7.16
N GLN A 279 17.68 -4.65 7.60
CA GLN A 279 18.42 -3.60 6.90
C GLN A 279 18.84 -4.01 5.48
N ARG A 280 19.22 -5.29 5.28
CA ARG A 280 19.50 -5.82 3.93
C ARG A 280 18.23 -5.88 3.08
N LYS A 281 17.11 -6.27 3.66
CA LYS A 281 15.80 -6.26 3.00
C LYS A 281 15.40 -4.85 2.58
N VAL A 282 15.56 -3.84 3.44
CA VAL A 282 15.30 -2.43 3.10
C VAL A 282 16.07 -2.02 1.84
N ARG A 283 17.38 -2.28 1.79
CA ARG A 283 18.22 -1.99 0.61
C ARG A 283 17.71 -2.74 -0.62
N ARG A 284 17.49 -4.06 -0.50
CA ARG A 284 17.00 -4.92 -1.58
C ARG A 284 15.66 -4.44 -2.16
N VAL A 285 14.70 -4.12 -1.29
CA VAL A 285 13.34 -3.72 -1.68
C VAL A 285 13.35 -2.35 -2.36
N LEU A 286 14.06 -1.38 -1.80
CA LEU A 286 14.09 -0.02 -2.33
C LEU A 286 14.93 0.10 -3.59
N LEU A 287 16.17 -0.38 -3.58
CA LEU A 287 17.06 -0.33 -4.75
C LEU A 287 16.57 -1.24 -5.88
N GLY A 288 15.95 -2.37 -5.53
CA GLY A 288 15.33 -3.31 -6.48
C GLY A 288 13.92 -2.93 -6.93
N ARG A 289 13.35 -1.80 -6.47
CA ARG A 289 12.00 -1.31 -6.81
C ARG A 289 10.88 -2.34 -6.59
N GLN A 290 10.98 -3.15 -5.53
CA GLN A 290 10.04 -4.24 -5.28
C GLN A 290 8.74 -3.74 -4.64
N ASP A 291 7.62 -4.38 -4.98
CA ASP A 291 6.27 -4.08 -4.46
C ASP A 291 6.01 -4.76 -3.11
N CYS A 292 7.00 -4.68 -2.23
CA CYS A 292 6.95 -5.24 -0.90
C CYS A 292 6.82 -4.12 0.14
N SER A 293 5.87 -4.28 1.07
CA SER A 293 5.72 -3.35 2.19
C SER A 293 6.84 -3.53 3.20
N LEU A 294 7.47 -2.42 3.60
CA LEU A 294 8.44 -2.37 4.70
C LEU A 294 7.79 -1.98 6.03
N LEU A 295 6.47 -1.75 6.06
CA LEU A 295 5.75 -1.33 7.26
C LEU A 295 5.78 -2.38 8.38
N PRO A 296 5.63 -3.69 8.12
CA PRO A 296 5.74 -4.70 9.18
C PRO A 296 7.12 -4.68 9.86
N LEU A 297 8.19 -4.68 9.06
CA LEU A 297 9.57 -4.55 9.55
C LEU A 297 9.77 -3.26 10.34
N THR A 298 9.20 -2.15 9.87
CA THR A 298 9.27 -0.84 10.53
C THR A 298 8.63 -0.88 11.91
N ARG A 299 7.43 -1.46 12.02
CA ARG A 299 6.72 -1.60 13.30
C ARG A 299 7.51 -2.46 14.28
N SER A 300 8.02 -3.61 13.85
CA SER A 300 8.87 -4.47 14.67
C SER A 300 10.15 -3.77 15.11
N ALA A 301 10.82 -3.03 14.21
CA ALA A 301 12.04 -2.31 14.54
C ALA A 301 11.80 -1.17 15.55
N VAL A 302 10.68 -0.47 15.45
CA VAL A 302 10.32 0.56 16.44
C VAL A 302 9.98 -0.06 17.78
N HIS A 303 9.23 -1.17 17.80
CA HIS A 303 8.85 -1.87 19.02
C HIS A 303 10.08 -2.41 19.78
N GLU A 304 11.02 -3.02 19.05
CA GLU A 304 12.23 -3.65 19.60
C GLU A 304 13.42 -2.68 19.79
N GLY A 305 13.25 -1.39 19.50
CA GLY A 305 14.32 -0.39 19.68
C GLY A 305 15.39 -0.33 18.59
N TYR A 306 15.19 -0.97 17.44
CA TYR A 306 16.09 -0.97 16.28
C TYR A 306 15.81 0.12 15.24
N HIS A 307 14.97 1.09 15.56
CA HIS A 307 14.54 2.16 14.64
C HIS A 307 15.71 3.02 14.13
N GLU A 308 16.74 3.31 14.94
CA GLU A 308 17.91 4.07 14.49
C GLU A 308 18.68 3.37 13.37
N ALA A 309 18.85 2.05 13.46
CA ALA A 309 19.53 1.24 12.45
C ALA A 309 18.75 1.22 11.12
N VAL A 310 17.41 1.21 11.20
CA VAL A 310 16.51 1.30 10.04
C VAL A 310 16.55 2.71 9.44
N LEU A 311 16.46 3.77 10.25
CA LEU A 311 16.57 5.16 9.80
C LEU A 311 17.88 5.42 9.09
N GLY A 312 19.02 4.99 9.66
CA GLY A 312 20.33 5.15 9.03
C GLY A 312 20.43 4.42 7.69
N THR A 313 19.83 3.24 7.57
CA THR A 313 19.76 2.51 6.28
C THR A 313 18.90 3.23 5.25
N LEU A 314 17.78 3.81 5.67
CA LEU A 314 16.90 4.58 4.79
C LEU A 314 17.55 5.89 4.33
N ASP A 315 18.27 6.58 5.23
CA ASP A 315 19.05 7.78 4.88
C ASP A 315 20.16 7.46 3.88
N GLU A 316 20.87 6.34 4.07
CA GLU A 316 21.88 5.84 3.12
C GLU A 316 21.23 5.59 1.75
N VAL A 317 20.16 4.78 1.70
CA VAL A 317 19.47 4.48 0.43
C VAL A 317 18.97 5.76 -0.24
N ALA A 318 18.35 6.67 0.50
CA ALA A 318 17.82 7.92 -0.05
C ALA A 318 18.92 8.83 -0.60
N SER A 319 20.08 8.88 0.06
CA SER A 319 21.20 9.75 -0.35
C SER A 319 22.08 9.17 -1.44
N THR A 320 22.17 7.84 -1.57
CA THR A 320 22.97 7.17 -2.61
C THR A 320 22.16 6.74 -3.82
N ALA A 321 20.82 6.82 -3.76
CA ALA A 321 19.97 6.45 -4.89
C ALA A 321 20.24 7.37 -6.09
N GLY A 322 20.60 6.77 -7.23
CA GLY A 322 20.67 7.48 -8.51
C GLY A 322 19.31 7.82 -9.11
N ASP A 323 18.22 7.34 -8.51
CA ASP A 323 16.84 7.52 -8.97
C ASP A 323 16.01 8.27 -7.92
N ALA A 324 15.38 9.37 -8.34
CA ALA A 324 14.58 10.22 -7.45
C ALA A 324 13.34 9.50 -6.88
N GLY A 325 12.78 8.50 -7.58
CA GLY A 325 11.66 7.70 -7.11
C GLY A 325 12.05 6.76 -5.97
N VAL A 326 13.24 6.17 -6.04
CA VAL A 326 13.82 5.38 -4.93
C VAL A 326 14.07 6.27 -3.72
N ALA A 327 14.65 7.46 -3.92
CA ALA A 327 14.86 8.42 -2.85
C ALA A 327 13.53 8.88 -2.22
N ALA A 328 12.52 9.21 -3.04
CA ALA A 328 11.19 9.58 -2.57
C ALA A 328 10.55 8.48 -1.71
N ARG A 329 10.61 7.22 -2.17
CA ARG A 329 10.07 6.10 -1.39
C ARG A 329 10.84 5.87 -0.08
N ALA A 330 12.16 6.03 -0.08
CA ALA A 330 12.95 5.94 1.15
C ALA A 330 12.57 7.05 2.16
N LEU A 331 12.37 8.28 1.70
CA LEU A 331 11.88 9.39 2.53
C LEU A 331 10.49 9.13 3.11
N ALA A 332 9.57 8.57 2.31
CA ALA A 332 8.26 8.15 2.78
C ALA A 332 8.37 7.03 3.86
N CYS A 333 9.26 6.05 3.67
CA CYS A 333 9.53 5.03 4.70
C CYS A 333 10.12 5.63 5.99
N ILE A 334 10.96 6.67 5.92
CA ILE A 334 11.44 7.38 7.11
C ILE A 334 10.26 8.02 7.85
N ALA A 335 9.34 8.65 7.12
CA ALA A 335 8.15 9.22 7.71
C ALA A 335 7.26 8.15 8.38
N GLU A 336 7.19 6.93 7.84
CA GLU A 336 6.53 5.79 8.49
C GLU A 336 7.24 5.35 9.78
N VAL A 337 8.57 5.28 9.81
CA VAL A 337 9.31 4.98 11.05
C VAL A 337 8.98 6.00 12.12
N LEU A 338 9.04 7.30 11.79
CA LEU A 338 8.71 8.39 12.72
C LEU A 338 7.25 8.34 13.19
N GLY A 339 6.32 8.04 12.29
CA GLY A 339 4.91 7.85 12.63
C GLY A 339 4.70 6.67 13.59
N CYS A 340 5.39 5.54 13.36
CA CYS A 340 5.35 4.38 14.26
C CYS A 340 5.95 4.70 15.64
N MET A 341 7.05 5.46 15.68
CA MET A 341 7.67 5.90 16.95
C MET A 341 6.74 6.77 17.79
N ALA A 342 5.84 7.53 17.15
CA ALA A 342 4.84 8.32 17.85
C ALA A 342 3.70 7.49 18.46
N ARG A 343 3.58 6.19 18.13
CA ARG A 343 2.58 5.25 18.70
C ARG A 343 1.13 5.73 18.65
N GLY A 344 0.76 6.51 17.62
CA GLY A 344 -0.57 7.10 17.49
C GLY A 344 -0.82 8.35 18.35
N GLU A 345 0.18 8.78 19.12
CA GLU A 345 0.19 10.03 19.86
C GLU A 345 0.73 11.19 18.98
N GLY A 346 0.59 12.44 19.40
CA GLY A 346 1.10 13.60 18.66
C GLY A 346 0.16 14.20 17.61
N GLY A 347 -1.07 13.67 17.51
CA GLY A 347 -2.15 14.20 16.67
C GLY A 347 -2.12 13.70 15.23
N LEU A 348 -2.98 14.30 14.38
CA LEU A 348 -3.08 13.90 12.98
C LEU A 348 -1.80 14.28 12.22
N ARG A 349 -1.23 13.30 11.52
CA ARG A 349 -0.17 13.49 10.50
C ARG A 349 -0.79 14.07 9.23
N SER A 350 -1.29 15.30 9.33
CA SER A 350 -1.88 16.04 8.22
C SER A 350 -1.44 17.51 8.20
N GLY A 351 -1.50 18.11 7.01
CA GLY A 351 -1.21 19.54 6.78
C GLY A 351 0.23 19.93 6.43
N PRO A 352 0.45 21.22 6.13
CA PRO A 352 1.67 21.70 5.48
C PRO A 352 2.88 21.67 6.41
N ALA A 353 4.03 21.30 5.86
CA ALA A 353 5.30 21.19 6.55
C ALA A 353 6.10 22.51 6.46
N ALA A 354 5.61 23.58 7.11
CA ALA A 354 6.13 24.94 6.93
C ALA A 354 7.04 25.44 8.08
N ASN A 355 8.09 24.69 8.42
CA ASN A 355 9.10 25.13 9.39
C ASN A 355 10.38 25.58 8.67
N ARG A 356 10.85 26.79 8.99
CA ARG A 356 12.06 27.41 8.44
C ARG A 356 13.33 26.60 8.71
N GLU A 357 13.39 25.83 9.79
CA GLU A 357 14.54 24.99 10.12
C GLU A 357 14.80 23.91 9.05
N TRP A 358 13.75 23.46 8.37
CA TRP A 358 13.81 22.46 7.30
C TRP A 358 14.04 23.06 5.91
N ALA A 359 13.99 24.39 5.79
CA ALA A 359 14.04 25.09 4.49
C ALA A 359 15.37 24.88 3.75
N LYS A 360 16.48 24.75 4.48
CA LYS A 360 17.80 24.46 3.87
C LYS A 360 17.79 23.11 3.16
N ALA A 361 17.24 22.08 3.80
CA ALA A 361 17.14 20.75 3.22
C ALA A 361 16.23 20.74 1.98
N PHE A 362 15.08 21.42 2.05
CA PHE A 362 14.19 21.56 0.90
C PHE A 362 14.85 22.31 -0.26
N GLY A 363 15.58 23.39 0.00
CA GLY A 363 16.31 24.12 -1.05
C GLY A 363 17.35 23.27 -1.79
N LEU A 364 18.04 22.37 -1.07
CA LEU A 364 18.96 21.41 -1.71
C LEU A 364 18.21 20.42 -2.60
N LEU A 365 17.12 19.82 -2.12
CA LEU A 365 16.28 18.93 -2.92
C LEU A 365 15.75 19.64 -4.17
N GLU A 366 15.27 20.88 -4.03
CA GLU A 366 14.77 21.69 -5.14
C GLU A 366 15.83 21.98 -6.21
N SER A 367 17.08 22.17 -5.79
CA SER A 367 18.23 22.38 -6.69
C SER A 367 18.72 21.09 -7.37
N GLY A 368 18.22 19.92 -6.95
CA GLY A 368 18.61 18.61 -7.47
C GLY A 368 19.71 17.90 -6.67
N ASP A 369 20.24 18.51 -5.60
CA ASP A 369 21.17 17.84 -4.67
C ASP A 369 20.40 16.97 -3.67
N ILE A 370 19.97 15.80 -4.14
CA ILE A 370 19.22 14.82 -3.32
C ILE A 370 20.06 14.38 -2.12
N ALA A 371 21.33 14.03 -2.35
CA ALA A 371 22.22 13.52 -1.31
C ALA A 371 22.47 14.55 -0.20
N GLY A 372 22.72 15.80 -0.57
CA GLY A 372 22.85 16.92 0.38
C GLY A 372 21.55 17.18 1.13
N GLY A 373 20.42 17.21 0.41
CA GLY A 373 19.10 17.39 1.02
C GLY A 373 18.79 16.32 2.07
N VAL A 374 18.99 15.05 1.76
CA VAL A 374 18.76 13.92 2.70
C VAL A 374 19.65 14.04 3.94
N ARG A 375 20.93 14.38 3.78
CA ARG A 375 21.83 14.58 4.94
C ARG A 375 21.37 15.71 5.85
N GLU A 376 20.93 16.84 5.28
CA GLU A 376 20.38 17.95 6.07
C GLU A 376 19.06 17.58 6.75
N LEU A 377 18.17 16.83 6.08
CA LEU A 377 16.96 16.29 6.72
C LEU A 377 17.31 15.42 7.93
N ALA A 378 18.27 14.50 7.79
CA ALA A 378 18.68 13.59 8.86
C ALA A 378 19.32 14.33 10.04
N MET A 379 20.12 15.36 9.78
CA MET A 379 20.69 16.21 10.83
C MET A 379 19.61 17.01 11.57
N GLU A 380 18.67 17.60 10.84
CA GLU A 380 17.58 18.38 11.44
C GLU A 380 16.66 17.46 12.25
N ARG A 381 16.30 16.28 11.73
CA ARG A 381 15.45 15.28 12.39
C ARG A 381 15.86 14.98 13.82
N GLN A 382 17.16 14.94 14.15
CA GLN A 382 17.64 14.64 15.51
C GLN A 382 17.09 15.59 16.57
N LYS A 383 16.78 16.84 16.20
CA LYS A 383 16.19 17.84 17.11
C LYS A 383 14.70 17.60 17.40
N TRP A 384 14.07 16.66 16.68
CA TRP A 384 12.63 16.41 16.67
C TRP A 384 12.23 15.04 17.24
N MET A 385 13.19 14.28 17.77
CA MET A 385 12.95 12.90 18.21
C MET A 385 12.40 12.78 19.65
N SER A 386 12.31 13.89 20.40
CA SER A 386 12.09 13.86 21.86
C SER A 386 10.64 13.71 22.32
N SER A 387 9.65 13.89 21.43
CA SER A 387 8.23 13.70 21.78
C SER A 387 7.40 13.24 20.59
N PRO A 388 6.26 12.55 20.83
CA PRO A 388 5.35 12.12 19.75
C PRO A 388 4.89 13.26 18.84
N ALA A 389 4.60 14.44 19.40
CA ALA A 389 4.20 15.60 18.62
C ALA A 389 5.31 16.09 17.66
N LEU A 390 6.57 16.05 18.11
CA LEU A 390 7.71 16.41 17.26
C LEU A 390 7.99 15.33 16.21
N LEU A 391 7.84 14.06 16.55
CA LEU A 391 7.96 12.93 15.61
C LEU A 391 6.94 13.04 14.47
N VAL A 392 5.67 13.32 14.79
CA VAL A 392 4.61 13.54 13.77
C VAL A 392 4.88 14.79 12.92
N ARG A 393 5.49 15.84 13.49
CA ARG A 393 5.92 17.01 12.71
C ARG A 393 7.08 16.69 11.79
N ALA A 394 8.11 15.99 12.26
CA ALA A 394 9.23 15.55 11.44
C ALA A 394 8.76 14.63 10.30
N ALA A 395 7.87 13.67 10.57
CA ALA A 395 7.28 12.80 9.56
C ALA A 395 6.63 13.61 8.41
N ARG A 396 5.91 14.69 8.72
CA ARG A 396 5.33 15.61 7.71
C ARG A 396 6.40 16.34 6.89
N HIS A 397 7.54 16.70 7.49
CA HIS A 397 8.66 17.28 6.73
C HIS A 397 9.28 16.29 5.75
N TYR A 398 9.37 15.01 6.12
CA TYR A 398 9.81 13.95 5.20
C TYR A 398 8.80 13.69 4.07
N GLU A 399 7.49 13.71 4.35
CA GLU A 399 6.46 13.70 3.29
C GLU A 399 6.60 14.92 2.36
N GLY A 400 6.87 16.11 2.91
CA GLY A 400 7.14 17.30 2.12
C GLY A 400 8.38 17.17 1.22
N ALA A 401 9.46 16.57 1.73
CA ALA A 401 10.68 16.29 0.97
C ALA A 401 10.43 15.29 -0.17
N GLU A 402 9.69 14.22 0.10
CA GLU A 402 9.23 13.26 -0.90
C GLU A 402 8.42 13.94 -2.02
N GLN A 403 7.48 14.82 -1.66
CA GLN A 403 6.69 15.58 -2.62
C GLN A 403 7.51 16.53 -3.50
N ILE A 404 8.64 17.07 -3.01
CA ILE A 404 9.57 17.87 -3.84
C ILE A 404 10.14 17.01 -4.98
N LEU A 405 10.51 15.75 -4.71
CA LEU A 405 11.04 14.84 -5.72
C LEU A 405 9.97 14.40 -6.72
N VAL A 406 8.74 14.11 -6.25
CA VAL A 406 7.59 13.85 -7.12
C VAL A 406 7.31 15.04 -8.03
N ARG A 407 7.33 16.25 -7.48
CA ARG A 407 7.14 17.48 -8.23
C ARG A 407 8.16 17.60 -9.35
N GLN A 408 9.45 17.36 -9.10
CA GLN A 408 10.48 17.39 -10.14
C GLN A 408 10.21 16.38 -11.26
N ALA A 409 9.74 15.18 -10.90
CA ALA A 409 9.34 14.16 -11.88
C ALA A 409 8.15 14.64 -12.74
N VAL A 410 7.08 15.19 -12.14
CA VAL A 410 5.93 15.73 -12.87
C VAL A 410 6.33 16.94 -13.73
N MET A 411 7.25 17.78 -13.24
CA MET A 411 7.77 18.94 -13.95
C MET A 411 8.52 18.57 -15.24
N SER A 412 8.98 17.32 -15.38
CA SER A 412 9.54 16.83 -16.66
C SER A 412 8.55 16.93 -17.82
N SER A 413 7.23 16.98 -17.54
CA SER A 413 6.19 17.21 -18.55
C SER A 413 6.32 18.53 -19.32
N CYS A 414 7.01 19.53 -18.75
CA CYS A 414 7.16 20.84 -19.39
C CYS A 414 7.87 20.79 -20.74
N GLN A 415 8.65 19.75 -21.01
CA GLN A 415 9.30 19.56 -22.30
C GLN A 415 8.30 19.31 -23.46
N PHE A 416 7.09 18.85 -23.13
CA PHE A 416 6.02 18.59 -24.11
C PHE A 416 5.15 19.83 -24.35
N VAL A 417 5.43 20.95 -23.67
CA VAL A 417 4.71 22.21 -23.88
C VAL A 417 5.28 22.92 -25.09
N THR A 418 4.51 22.95 -26.17
CA THR A 418 4.85 23.69 -27.39
C THR A 418 3.88 24.84 -27.60
N VAL A 419 4.41 26.01 -27.91
CA VAL A 419 3.63 27.24 -28.10
C VAL A 419 4.00 27.85 -29.45
N GLY A 420 3.03 27.90 -30.36
CA GLY A 420 3.14 28.53 -31.66
C GLY A 420 2.89 30.04 -31.59
N ARG A 421 3.23 30.73 -32.68
CA ARG A 421 2.86 32.15 -32.86
C ARG A 421 1.41 32.23 -33.35
N ALA A 422 0.67 33.20 -32.83
CA ALA A 422 -0.65 33.60 -33.30
C ALA A 422 -0.65 35.11 -33.57
N GLU A 423 -1.69 35.60 -34.24
CA GLU A 423 -1.89 37.03 -34.39
C GLU A 423 -2.23 37.66 -33.03
N LEU A 424 -1.60 38.78 -32.71
CA LEU A 424 -1.88 39.50 -31.47
C LEU A 424 -3.28 40.10 -31.56
N PRO A 425 -4.19 39.82 -30.62
CA PRO A 425 -5.49 40.48 -30.59
C PRO A 425 -5.33 42.00 -30.51
N PRO A 426 -6.19 42.79 -31.20
CA PRO A 426 -6.11 44.25 -31.09
C PRO A 426 -6.36 44.71 -29.66
N LEU A 427 -5.69 45.79 -29.23
CA LEU A 427 -5.90 46.39 -27.91
C LEU A 427 -7.38 46.70 -27.67
N GLY A 428 -7.86 46.41 -26.45
CA GLY A 428 -9.26 46.59 -26.06
C GLY A 428 -10.23 45.48 -26.49
N HIS A 429 -9.75 44.41 -27.15
CA HIS A 429 -10.57 43.24 -27.46
C HIS A 429 -10.49 42.19 -26.34
N TRP A 430 -11.59 41.47 -26.12
CA TRP A 430 -11.64 40.38 -25.17
C TRP A 430 -11.30 39.05 -25.84
N VAL A 431 -10.46 38.24 -25.21
CA VAL A 431 -10.30 36.82 -25.57
C VAL A 431 -11.12 36.01 -24.58
N GLN A 432 -12.19 35.39 -25.05
CA GLN A 432 -13.04 34.54 -24.25
C GLN A 432 -12.68 33.07 -24.50
N VAL A 433 -12.36 32.36 -23.41
CA VAL A 433 -12.14 30.92 -23.43
C VAL A 433 -13.19 30.24 -22.58
N ALA A 434 -13.85 29.23 -23.14
CA ALA A 434 -14.81 28.41 -22.43
C ALA A 434 -14.34 26.95 -22.40
N CYS A 435 -14.61 26.25 -21.30
CA CYS A 435 -14.33 24.81 -21.16
C CYS A 435 -15.52 24.10 -20.52
N PRO A 436 -15.88 22.88 -20.98
CA PRO A 436 -16.84 22.03 -20.30
C PRO A 436 -16.31 21.52 -18.96
N ALA A 437 -17.21 21.05 -18.10
CA ALA A 437 -16.85 20.26 -16.93
C ALA A 437 -16.50 18.82 -17.33
N ARG A 438 -15.83 18.08 -16.44
CA ARG A 438 -15.47 16.68 -16.68
C ARG A 438 -16.24 15.70 -15.79
N LEU A 439 -16.29 14.45 -16.23
CA LEU A 439 -16.89 13.31 -15.54
C LEU A 439 -15.97 12.10 -15.73
N ASP A 440 -15.50 11.50 -14.62
CA ASP A 440 -14.65 10.33 -14.64
C ASP A 440 -15.51 9.06 -14.48
N LEU A 441 -15.65 8.27 -15.54
CA LEU A 441 -16.44 7.02 -15.51
C LEU A 441 -15.67 5.85 -14.88
N SER A 442 -14.35 5.81 -15.08
CA SER A 442 -13.45 4.79 -14.52
C SER A 442 -11.99 5.25 -14.65
N GLY A 443 -11.14 4.83 -13.71
CA GLY A 443 -9.72 5.17 -13.63
C GLY A 443 -9.45 6.40 -12.75
N GLU A 444 -8.46 6.31 -11.86
CA GLU A 444 -8.05 7.42 -10.99
C GLU A 444 -6.53 7.48 -10.84
N CYS A 445 -6.00 8.69 -10.74
CA CYS A 445 -4.72 9.01 -10.11
C CYS A 445 -5.02 10.15 -9.13
N CYS A 446 -4.78 9.94 -7.83
CA CYS A 446 -5.13 10.90 -6.78
C CYS A 446 -3.98 11.90 -6.61
N PRO A 447 -4.17 13.22 -6.88
CA PRO A 447 -4.38 14.24 -5.83
C PRO A 447 -5.25 15.49 -6.19
N GLN A 448 -5.74 16.19 -5.16
CA GLN A 448 -6.13 17.62 -5.14
C GLN A 448 -5.94 18.23 -3.73
N ASP A 449 -5.59 19.51 -3.68
CA ASP A 449 -6.03 20.48 -2.65
C ASP A 449 -5.91 21.95 -3.17
N PRO A 450 -6.97 22.80 -3.10
CA PRO A 450 -6.90 24.23 -3.48
C PRO A 450 -7.33 25.21 -2.36
N GLU A 451 -6.92 26.49 -2.46
CA GLU A 451 -7.71 27.67 -2.01
C GLU A 451 -7.49 28.85 -2.99
N LEU A 452 -8.35 29.89 -2.97
CA LEU A 452 -8.39 30.98 -3.97
C LEU A 452 -9.12 32.24 -3.44
N ARG A 453 -8.72 33.45 -3.89
CA ARG A 453 -9.61 34.63 -4.16
C ARG A 453 -8.84 35.81 -4.85
N LEU A 454 -9.01 36.26 -6.11
CA LEU A 454 -10.06 37.17 -6.68
C LEU A 454 -9.53 37.84 -7.99
N VAL A 455 -10.28 38.21 -9.06
CA VAL A 455 -11.74 38.32 -9.33
C VAL A 455 -12.32 37.08 -10.00
N SER A 456 -13.42 36.56 -9.46
CA SER A 456 -14.23 35.53 -10.08
C SER A 456 -15.72 35.88 -9.99
N LEU A 457 -16.42 36.02 -11.11
CA LEU A 457 -17.87 36.20 -11.17
C LEU A 457 -18.57 34.83 -11.13
N ALA A 458 -18.65 34.18 -9.97
CA ALA A 458 -19.45 32.97 -9.83
C ALA A 458 -20.88 33.31 -9.35
N GLY A 459 -21.89 33.03 -10.18
CA GLY A 459 -23.27 32.86 -9.71
C GLY A 459 -24.36 33.23 -10.70
N THR A 460 -25.39 32.38 -10.78
CA THR A 460 -26.77 32.85 -10.95
C THR A 460 -27.36 33.15 -9.57
N ALA A 461 -27.89 34.37 -9.44
CA ALA A 461 -28.87 34.89 -8.47
C ALA A 461 -28.64 34.87 -6.94
N TRP A 462 -27.61 34.27 -6.33
CA TRP A 462 -27.42 34.40 -4.87
C TRP A 462 -25.95 34.62 -4.47
N SER A 463 -25.66 35.85 -4.02
CA SER A 463 -24.42 36.35 -3.38
C SER A 463 -23.20 36.62 -4.28
N GLU A 464 -23.19 37.79 -4.94
CA GLU A 464 -22.03 38.38 -5.62
C GLU A 464 -20.95 38.83 -4.62
N ALA A 465 -19.94 38.00 -4.40
CA ALA A 465 -18.67 38.45 -3.83
C ALA A 465 -17.66 38.65 -4.96
N VAL A 466 -17.85 39.72 -5.75
CA VAL A 466 -16.79 40.24 -6.62
C VAL A 466 -15.72 40.77 -5.71
N ALA A 467 -14.48 40.39 -5.94
CA ALA A 467 -13.40 41.18 -5.39
C ALA A 467 -12.24 41.22 -6.35
N GLU A 468 -11.45 42.27 -6.22
CA GLU A 468 -10.57 42.76 -7.25
C GLU A 468 -9.13 42.68 -6.79
N LEU A 469 -8.26 42.21 -7.67
CA LEU A 469 -6.82 42.13 -7.40
C LEU A 469 -6.07 42.88 -8.49
N VAL A 470 -5.41 43.97 -8.08
CA VAL A 470 -4.58 44.78 -8.98
C VAL A 470 -3.11 44.60 -8.61
N CYS A 471 -2.35 43.97 -9.50
CA CYS A 471 -0.89 43.83 -9.38
C CYS A 471 -0.20 44.92 -10.20
N ARG A 472 0.47 45.86 -9.52
CA ARG A 472 1.28 46.95 -10.11
C ARG A 472 2.77 46.67 -10.03
N GLU A 473 3.19 45.99 -8.95
CA GLU A 473 4.57 45.67 -8.66
C GLU A 473 4.86 44.18 -8.80
N LEU A 474 6.08 43.85 -9.24
CA LEU A 474 6.50 42.46 -9.45
C LEU A 474 6.44 41.64 -8.16
N GLU A 475 6.69 42.26 -7.01
CA GLU A 475 6.68 41.59 -5.71
C GLU A 475 5.28 41.11 -5.27
N GLN A 476 4.21 41.68 -5.83
CA GLN A 476 2.85 41.22 -5.55
C GLN A 476 2.55 39.83 -6.14
N LEU A 477 3.46 39.30 -6.98
CA LEU A 477 3.39 37.94 -7.52
C LEU A 477 4.18 36.91 -6.67
N ARG A 478 4.92 37.33 -5.64
CA ARG A 478 5.83 36.44 -4.89
C ARG A 478 5.13 35.26 -4.20
N ASP A 479 3.89 35.46 -3.79
CA ASP A 479 3.05 34.46 -3.12
C ASP A 479 2.34 33.51 -4.10
N TYR A 480 2.70 33.50 -5.40
CA TYR A 480 2.07 32.63 -6.40
C TYR A 480 2.12 31.14 -6.03
N CYS A 481 3.11 30.71 -5.25
CA CYS A 481 3.28 29.33 -4.81
C CYS A 481 2.50 29.01 -3.52
N GLN A 482 1.72 29.94 -2.99
CA GLN A 482 0.83 29.74 -1.85
C GLN A 482 -0.60 29.62 -2.38
N PRO A 483 -1.22 28.42 -2.41
CA PRO A 483 -2.56 28.23 -2.96
C PRO A 483 -3.57 29.21 -2.38
N HIS A 484 -3.51 29.40 -1.05
CA HIS A 484 -4.39 30.28 -0.27
C HIS A 484 -4.24 31.78 -0.61
N ALA A 485 -3.18 32.18 -1.31
CA ALA A 485 -2.94 33.58 -1.60
C ALA A 485 -3.94 34.15 -2.61
N PRO A 486 -4.32 35.44 -2.46
CA PRO A 486 -5.23 36.06 -3.39
C PRO A 486 -4.74 35.99 -4.84
N GLY A 487 -5.54 35.41 -5.73
CA GLY A 487 -5.23 35.27 -7.16
C GLY A 487 -4.03 34.35 -7.46
N ALA A 488 -3.62 33.46 -6.55
CA ALA A 488 -2.44 32.60 -6.72
C ALA A 488 -2.41 31.88 -8.07
N LEU A 489 -3.53 31.26 -8.49
CA LEU A 489 -3.65 30.56 -9.77
C LEU A 489 -3.38 31.48 -10.97
N LEU A 490 -3.92 32.70 -10.96
CA LEU A 490 -3.68 33.68 -12.01
C LEU A 490 -2.22 34.14 -12.02
N LYS A 491 -1.65 34.45 -10.84
CA LYS A 491 -0.23 34.82 -10.69
C LYS A 491 0.69 33.73 -11.24
N ALA A 492 0.43 32.47 -10.89
CA ALA A 492 1.17 31.33 -11.40
C ALA A 492 0.99 31.17 -12.92
N ALA A 493 -0.21 31.40 -13.46
CA ALA A 493 -0.45 31.37 -14.90
C ALA A 493 0.38 32.42 -15.66
N PHE A 494 0.45 33.67 -15.17
CA PHE A 494 1.30 34.72 -15.78
C PHE A 494 2.79 34.34 -15.80
N ILE A 495 3.27 33.68 -14.75
CA ILE A 495 4.67 33.21 -14.63
C ILE A 495 4.91 32.00 -15.55
N CYS A 496 4.03 31.00 -15.51
CA CYS A 496 4.17 29.76 -16.30
C CYS A 496 4.04 29.98 -17.80
N THR A 497 3.18 30.91 -18.23
CA THR A 497 3.03 31.31 -19.64
C THR A 497 4.19 32.21 -20.13
N ARG A 498 5.08 32.62 -19.21
CA ARG A 498 6.20 33.55 -19.43
C ARG A 498 5.75 34.91 -19.97
N ILE A 499 4.55 35.34 -19.62
CA ILE A 499 4.12 36.73 -19.83
C ILE A 499 4.84 37.64 -18.84
N VAL A 500 5.03 37.15 -17.60
CA VAL A 500 5.86 37.79 -16.58
C VAL A 500 7.05 36.90 -16.26
N GLN A 501 8.25 37.46 -16.29
CA GLN A 501 9.46 36.81 -15.80
C GLN A 501 9.61 37.08 -14.30
N PHE A 502 9.56 36.02 -13.50
CA PHE A 502 9.73 36.09 -12.05
C PHE A 502 10.64 34.94 -11.57
N PRO A 503 11.66 35.23 -10.73
CA PRO A 503 12.11 36.56 -10.29
C PRO A 503 12.81 37.34 -11.42
N SER A 504 12.77 38.67 -11.38
CA SER A 504 13.45 39.54 -12.35
C SER A 504 13.84 40.88 -11.70
N LYS A 505 14.93 41.51 -12.18
CA LYS A 505 15.29 42.89 -11.80
C LYS A 505 14.43 43.94 -12.50
N LYS A 506 13.75 43.55 -13.59
CA LYS A 506 12.95 44.47 -14.39
C LYS A 506 11.56 44.64 -13.79
N PRO A 507 11.07 45.88 -13.56
CA PRO A 507 9.73 46.13 -13.03
C PRO A 507 8.62 45.50 -13.87
N LEU A 508 7.51 45.11 -13.22
CA LEU A 508 6.35 44.49 -13.89
C LEU A 508 5.81 45.36 -15.04
N ARG A 509 5.67 46.67 -14.79
CA ARG A 509 5.19 47.63 -15.78
C ARG A 509 6.04 47.61 -17.06
N ASP A 510 7.36 47.59 -16.92
CA ASP A 510 8.27 47.64 -18.06
C ASP A 510 8.27 46.32 -18.84
N GLN A 511 8.15 45.18 -18.14
CA GLN A 511 7.97 43.87 -18.79
C GLN A 511 6.73 43.85 -19.69
N LEU A 512 5.60 44.36 -19.18
CA LEU A 512 4.32 44.35 -19.89
C LEU A 512 4.28 45.40 -21.03
N MET A 513 4.73 46.62 -20.77
CA MET A 513 4.70 47.70 -21.77
C MET A 513 5.62 47.41 -22.96
N GLU A 514 6.82 46.90 -22.74
CA GLU A 514 7.74 46.60 -23.85
C GLU A 514 7.30 45.38 -24.68
N SER A 515 6.67 44.39 -24.05
CA SER A 515 6.29 43.14 -24.74
C SER A 515 4.91 43.22 -25.40
N PHE A 516 3.98 43.99 -24.82
CA PHE A 516 2.56 43.98 -25.20
C PHE A 516 1.96 45.38 -25.38
N GLY A 517 2.68 46.45 -25.07
CA GLY A 517 2.17 47.83 -25.18
C GLY A 517 1.08 48.20 -24.17
N GLY A 518 0.80 47.34 -23.18
CA GLY A 518 -0.29 47.52 -22.23
C GLY A 518 -0.29 46.51 -21.09
N GLY A 519 -1.24 46.63 -20.16
CA GLY A 519 -1.49 45.65 -19.11
C GLY A 519 -2.49 44.55 -19.54
N PHE A 520 -2.73 43.59 -18.65
CA PHE A 520 -3.74 42.55 -18.86
C PHE A 520 -4.88 42.71 -17.85
N GLU A 521 -6.11 42.56 -18.32
CA GLU A 521 -7.30 42.40 -17.48
C GLU A 521 -7.85 40.99 -17.70
N VAL A 522 -8.03 40.23 -16.62
CA VAL A 522 -8.43 38.82 -16.69
C VAL A 522 -9.66 38.61 -15.82
N HIS A 523 -10.74 38.16 -16.44
CA HIS A 523 -11.99 37.80 -15.77
C HIS A 523 -12.14 36.28 -15.79
N THR A 524 -12.43 35.69 -14.63
CA THR A 524 -12.70 34.26 -14.52
C THR A 524 -14.05 34.02 -13.89
N TRP A 525 -14.69 32.90 -14.21
CA TRP A 525 -15.91 32.47 -13.54
C TRP A 525 -16.12 30.98 -13.67
N SER A 526 -16.97 30.43 -12.79
CA SER A 526 -17.44 29.06 -12.90
C SER A 526 -18.93 28.98 -12.57
N LYS A 527 -19.66 28.17 -13.34
CA LYS A 527 -21.06 27.81 -13.02
C LYS A 527 -21.15 26.73 -11.95
N LEU A 528 -20.02 26.11 -11.59
CA LEU A 528 -19.95 25.05 -10.59
C LEU A 528 -19.41 25.61 -9.26
N PRO A 529 -19.94 25.14 -8.11
CA PRO A 529 -19.36 25.50 -6.83
C PRO A 529 -17.96 24.91 -6.66
N HIS A 530 -17.16 25.58 -5.83
CA HIS A 530 -15.89 25.05 -5.37
C HIS A 530 -16.10 23.74 -4.60
N GLY A 531 -15.19 22.77 -4.75
CA GLY A 531 -15.33 21.46 -4.11
C GLY A 531 -16.43 20.57 -4.70
N SER A 532 -16.86 20.84 -5.94
CA SER A 532 -17.83 20.02 -6.67
C SER A 532 -17.34 18.61 -7.00
N GLY A 533 -16.02 18.39 -7.02
CA GLY A 533 -15.39 17.14 -7.45
C GLY A 533 -15.19 17.03 -8.98
N LEU A 534 -15.61 18.03 -9.75
CA LEU A 534 -15.61 18.00 -11.22
C LEU A 534 -14.34 18.63 -11.86
N GLY A 535 -13.25 18.76 -11.10
CA GLY A 535 -11.96 19.25 -11.59
C GLY A 535 -11.90 20.73 -11.98
N THR A 536 -12.76 21.57 -11.38
CA THR A 536 -12.94 22.97 -11.78
C THR A 536 -11.66 23.81 -11.77
N SER A 537 -10.75 23.56 -10.82
CA SER A 537 -9.51 24.35 -10.67
C SER A 537 -8.52 24.12 -11.81
N SER A 538 -8.25 22.86 -12.17
CA SER A 538 -7.33 22.51 -13.27
C SER A 538 -7.91 22.89 -14.63
N ILE A 539 -9.23 22.74 -14.82
CA ILE A 539 -9.92 23.18 -16.04
C ILE A 539 -9.81 24.71 -16.16
N LEU A 540 -10.05 25.44 -15.07
CA LEU A 540 -9.90 26.89 -15.06
C LEU A 540 -8.45 27.31 -15.33
N ALA A 541 -7.45 26.62 -14.78
CA ALA A 541 -6.05 26.86 -15.11
C ALA A 541 -5.78 26.68 -16.61
N GLY A 542 -6.34 25.63 -17.23
CA GLY A 542 -6.26 25.41 -18.67
C GLY A 542 -6.88 26.55 -19.48
N ALA A 543 -8.09 27.00 -19.10
CA ALA A 543 -8.78 28.12 -19.74
C ALA A 543 -8.00 29.44 -19.62
N VAL A 544 -7.48 29.73 -18.42
CA VAL A 544 -6.67 30.93 -18.15
C VAL A 544 -5.39 30.90 -18.98
N MET A 545 -4.65 29.79 -18.99
CA MET A 545 -3.43 29.71 -19.80
C MET A 545 -3.71 29.83 -21.29
N ALA A 546 -4.78 29.22 -21.80
CA ALA A 546 -5.19 29.39 -23.19
C ALA A 546 -5.51 30.85 -23.52
N SER A 547 -6.26 31.53 -22.64
CA SER A 547 -6.60 32.96 -22.76
C SER A 547 -5.34 33.82 -22.77
N LEU A 548 -4.40 33.55 -21.86
CA LEU A 548 -3.14 34.26 -21.73
C LEU A 548 -2.23 34.05 -22.94
N TYR A 549 -2.12 32.82 -23.46
CA TYR A 549 -1.37 32.56 -24.68
C TYR A 549 -1.95 33.36 -25.85
N TRP A 550 -3.26 33.28 -26.07
CA TRP A 550 -3.92 34.02 -27.15
C TRP A 550 -3.76 35.54 -27.00
N ALA A 551 -4.00 36.09 -25.81
CA ALA A 551 -3.80 37.50 -25.52
C ALA A 551 -2.35 37.97 -25.70
N ALA A 552 -1.38 37.04 -25.57
CA ALA A 552 0.04 37.29 -25.81
C ALA A 552 0.49 37.01 -27.26
N GLY A 553 -0.44 36.80 -28.21
CA GLY A 553 -0.11 36.50 -29.61
C GLY A 553 0.52 35.12 -29.79
N LYS A 554 0.11 34.17 -28.95
CA LYS A 554 0.60 32.79 -28.92
C LYS A 554 -0.58 31.82 -29.01
N ALA A 555 -0.33 30.61 -29.52
CA ALA A 555 -1.32 29.54 -29.52
C ALA A 555 -0.68 28.25 -28.99
N ALA A 556 -1.43 27.50 -28.18
CA ALA A 556 -1.01 26.20 -27.66
C ALA A 556 -2.02 25.13 -28.08
N SER A 557 -1.53 23.95 -28.45
CA SER A 557 -2.38 22.78 -28.69
C SER A 557 -3.00 22.28 -27.37
N THR A 558 -4.09 21.52 -27.46
CA THR A 558 -4.69 20.85 -26.29
C THR A 558 -3.67 20.00 -25.52
N GLU A 559 -2.84 19.24 -26.24
CA GLU A 559 -1.75 18.44 -25.65
C GLU A 559 -0.76 19.33 -24.88
N SER A 560 -0.38 20.48 -25.45
CA SER A 560 0.53 21.41 -24.79
C SER A 560 -0.11 22.07 -23.56
N LEU A 561 -1.41 22.39 -23.61
CA LEU A 561 -2.16 22.92 -22.47
C LEU A 561 -2.25 21.91 -21.33
N ILE A 562 -2.51 20.63 -21.61
CA ILE A 562 -2.57 19.57 -20.57
C ILE A 562 -1.26 19.52 -19.76
N HIS A 563 -0.11 19.50 -20.45
CA HIS A 563 1.20 19.46 -19.79
C HIS A 563 1.57 20.81 -19.15
N ALA A 564 1.13 21.93 -19.71
CA ALA A 564 1.34 23.24 -19.10
C ALA A 564 0.53 23.42 -17.80
N VAL A 565 -0.67 22.83 -17.70
CA VAL A 565 -1.46 22.83 -16.46
C VAL A 565 -0.76 22.02 -15.38
N LEU A 566 -0.24 20.83 -15.73
CA LEU A 566 0.59 20.04 -14.81
C LEU A 566 1.75 20.87 -14.27
N HIS A 567 2.48 21.55 -15.15
CA HIS A 567 3.58 22.42 -14.75
C HIS A 567 3.12 23.54 -13.80
N LEU A 568 1.99 24.19 -14.10
CA LEU A 568 1.41 25.28 -13.31
C LEU A 568 0.98 24.80 -11.91
N GLU A 569 0.31 23.66 -11.80
CA GLU A 569 -0.14 23.11 -10.51
C GLU A 569 1.04 22.73 -9.60
N GLN A 570 2.10 22.18 -10.18
CA GLN A 570 3.35 21.93 -9.46
C GLN A 570 4.01 23.21 -8.95
N ARG A 571 3.90 24.32 -9.71
CA ARG A 571 4.38 25.65 -9.30
C ARG A 571 3.50 26.28 -8.22
N LEU A 572 2.20 26.01 -8.25
CA LEU A 572 1.24 26.41 -7.20
C LEU A 572 1.38 25.61 -5.91
N THR A 573 2.12 24.49 -5.91
CA THR A 573 2.26 23.55 -4.78
C THR A 573 0.97 22.83 -4.39
N THR A 574 -0.08 22.92 -5.20
CA THR A 574 -1.32 22.15 -5.01
C THR A 574 -1.13 20.67 -5.36
N GLY A 575 -0.13 20.37 -6.18
CA GLY A 575 -0.02 19.06 -6.82
C GLY A 575 -1.24 18.81 -7.71
N GLY A 576 -1.39 17.57 -8.19
CA GLY A 576 -2.55 17.20 -9.00
C GLY A 576 -2.28 16.00 -9.90
N GLY A 577 -3.37 15.38 -10.35
CA GLY A 577 -3.35 14.40 -11.40
C GLY A 577 -3.42 15.12 -12.74
N TRP A 578 -3.55 14.38 -13.83
CA TRP A 578 -3.71 14.98 -15.16
C TRP A 578 -5.12 14.83 -15.72
N GLN A 579 -6.00 14.10 -15.04
CA GLN A 579 -7.31 13.73 -15.55
C GLN A 579 -8.27 14.92 -15.64
N ASP A 580 -8.05 15.98 -14.87
CA ASP A 580 -8.94 17.15 -14.79
C ASP A 580 -8.86 17.95 -16.09
N GLN A 581 -7.64 18.31 -16.48
CA GLN A 581 -7.33 19.01 -17.71
C GLN A 581 -7.57 18.13 -18.95
N VAL A 582 -7.30 16.81 -18.90
CA VAL A 582 -7.70 15.93 -20.01
C VAL A 582 -9.22 15.93 -20.17
N GLY A 583 -9.95 15.81 -19.06
CA GLY A 583 -11.40 15.75 -19.03
C GLY A 583 -12.08 17.01 -19.57
N GLY A 584 -11.58 18.19 -19.19
CA GLY A 584 -12.19 19.47 -19.55
C GLY A 584 -11.64 20.14 -20.82
N LEU A 585 -10.40 19.86 -21.23
CA LEU A 585 -9.83 20.48 -22.43
C LEU A 585 -10.05 19.64 -23.70
N VAL A 586 -10.13 18.32 -23.58
CA VAL A 586 -10.31 17.43 -24.74
C VAL A 586 -11.80 17.19 -24.99
N PRO A 587 -12.30 17.32 -26.23
CA PRO A 587 -13.70 17.08 -26.55
C PRO A 587 -14.16 15.63 -26.32
N GLY A 588 -15.45 15.46 -26.08
CA GLY A 588 -16.17 14.20 -26.20
C GLY A 588 -15.80 13.15 -25.15
N ILE A 589 -15.89 11.89 -25.56
CA ILE A 589 -15.57 10.70 -24.76
C ILE A 589 -14.15 10.27 -25.10
N LYS A 590 -13.30 10.10 -24.09
CA LYS A 590 -11.86 9.84 -24.25
C LYS A 590 -11.33 8.94 -23.14
N ILE A 591 -10.17 8.35 -23.39
CA ILE A 591 -9.32 7.72 -22.40
C ILE A 591 -7.94 8.38 -22.43
N GLY A 592 -7.45 8.77 -21.26
CA GLY A 592 -6.08 9.25 -21.10
C GLY A 592 -5.20 8.13 -20.55
N ARG A 593 -3.92 8.13 -20.91
CA ARG A 593 -2.92 7.18 -20.44
C ARG A 593 -1.61 7.88 -20.16
N SER A 594 -0.84 7.33 -19.22
CA SER A 594 0.55 7.72 -19.01
C SER A 594 1.36 6.48 -18.68
N LYS A 595 2.49 6.32 -19.36
CA LYS A 595 3.43 5.22 -19.07
C LYS A 595 4.19 5.57 -17.79
N ALA A 596 4.53 4.56 -17.00
CA ALA A 596 5.34 4.71 -15.78
C ALA A 596 6.82 4.98 -16.13
N GLN A 597 7.09 6.09 -16.80
CA GLN A 597 8.41 6.52 -17.23
C GLN A 597 8.51 8.04 -17.16
N LEU A 598 9.74 8.52 -17.01
CA LEU A 598 10.07 9.92 -17.21
C LEU A 598 10.74 10.10 -18.57
N PRO A 599 10.54 11.23 -19.23
CA PRO A 599 9.68 12.36 -18.85
C PRO A 599 8.18 12.03 -18.91
N LEU A 600 7.41 12.58 -17.96
CA LEU A 600 5.98 12.30 -17.80
C LEU A 600 5.20 12.82 -19.00
N ARG A 601 4.61 11.91 -19.78
CA ARG A 601 3.75 12.23 -20.93
C ARG A 601 2.34 11.69 -20.72
N VAL A 602 1.36 12.52 -21.05
CA VAL A 602 -0.05 12.15 -21.09
C VAL A 602 -0.45 11.96 -22.55
N GLU A 603 -0.93 10.77 -22.87
CA GLU A 603 -1.45 10.40 -24.18
C GLU A 603 -2.98 10.31 -24.09
N VAL A 604 -3.69 10.92 -25.03
CA VAL A 604 -5.16 10.93 -25.03
C VAL A 604 -5.68 10.30 -26.31
N GLU A 605 -6.59 9.34 -26.15
CA GLU A 605 -7.27 8.66 -27.25
C GLU A 605 -8.76 9.01 -27.21
N LYS A 606 -9.31 9.47 -28.33
CA LYS A 606 -10.76 9.63 -28.50
C LYS A 606 -11.41 8.25 -28.59
N ILE A 607 -12.43 8.02 -27.77
CA ILE A 607 -13.22 6.80 -27.85
C ILE A 607 -14.31 7.00 -28.90
N LEU A 608 -14.26 6.21 -29.97
CA LEU A 608 -15.33 6.16 -30.97
C LEU A 608 -16.49 5.35 -30.39
N VAL A 609 -17.66 5.97 -30.31
CA VAL A 609 -18.90 5.34 -29.84
C VAL A 609 -19.87 5.14 -31.00
N PRO A 610 -20.83 4.19 -30.91
CA PRO A 610 -21.83 3.99 -31.95
C PRO A 610 -22.68 5.24 -32.22
N ASP A 611 -23.20 5.35 -33.43
CA ASP A 611 -24.07 6.47 -33.83
C ASP A 611 -25.30 6.56 -32.90
N GLY A 612 -25.62 7.78 -32.46
CA GLY A 612 -26.71 8.04 -31.51
C GLY A 612 -26.39 7.69 -30.05
N PHE A 613 -25.29 6.98 -29.76
CA PHE A 613 -24.97 6.57 -28.39
C PHE A 613 -24.66 7.75 -27.46
N THR A 614 -24.10 8.84 -27.98
CA THR A 614 -23.91 10.08 -27.22
C THR A 614 -25.23 10.62 -26.69
N GLN A 615 -26.30 10.56 -27.50
CA GLN A 615 -27.63 10.98 -27.07
C GLN A 615 -28.19 10.02 -26.02
N THR A 616 -28.01 8.71 -26.22
CA THR A 616 -28.35 7.69 -25.22
C THR A 616 -27.68 7.97 -23.88
N LEU A 617 -26.39 8.37 -23.87
CA LEU A 617 -25.71 8.77 -22.64
C LEU A 617 -26.31 10.04 -22.03
N ASN A 618 -26.60 11.07 -22.84
CA ASN A 618 -27.25 12.31 -22.36
C ASN A 618 -28.61 12.03 -21.70
N ASP A 619 -29.38 11.08 -22.25
CA ASP A 619 -30.69 10.72 -21.72
C ASP A 619 -30.62 9.88 -20.42
N HIS A 620 -29.52 9.16 -20.18
CA HIS A 620 -29.38 8.24 -19.05
C HIS A 620 -28.44 8.74 -17.93
N LEU A 621 -27.53 9.68 -18.21
CA LEU A 621 -26.56 10.16 -17.24
C LEU A 621 -27.08 11.43 -16.54
N LEU A 622 -27.14 11.38 -15.21
CA LEU A 622 -27.51 12.54 -14.39
C LEU A 622 -26.43 12.83 -13.34
N LEU A 623 -26.40 14.09 -12.89
CA LEU A 623 -25.57 14.56 -11.79
C LEU A 623 -26.45 14.90 -10.59
N VAL A 624 -26.15 14.31 -9.43
CA VAL A 624 -26.83 14.64 -8.17
C VAL A 624 -25.87 15.39 -7.26
N TYR A 625 -26.12 16.68 -7.02
CA TYR A 625 -25.37 17.43 -6.03
C TYR A 625 -25.86 17.08 -4.63
N THR A 626 -24.94 16.63 -3.77
CA THR A 626 -25.24 16.11 -2.44
C THR A 626 -25.51 17.19 -1.37
N GLY A 627 -25.36 18.48 -1.72
CA GLY A 627 -25.53 19.60 -0.80
C GLY A 627 -24.37 19.84 0.17
N LYS A 628 -23.37 18.94 0.19
CA LYS A 628 -22.19 19.06 1.03
C LYS A 628 -20.95 19.16 0.17
N THR A 629 -20.13 20.17 0.43
CA THR A 629 -18.75 20.23 -0.05
C THR A 629 -17.84 19.80 1.10
N ARG A 630 -16.95 18.83 0.86
CA ARG A 630 -15.91 18.45 1.83
C ARG A 630 -14.55 18.59 1.17
N LEU A 631 -13.60 19.17 1.90
CA LEU A 631 -12.20 19.19 1.51
C LEU A 631 -11.63 17.76 1.65
N ALA A 632 -11.16 17.19 0.56
CA ALA A 632 -10.69 15.79 0.52
C ALA A 632 -9.24 15.60 0.98
N ARG A 633 -8.59 16.66 1.48
CA ARG A 633 -7.14 16.68 1.82
C ARG A 633 -6.65 15.47 2.61
N ASN A 634 -7.37 15.12 3.67
CA ASN A 634 -6.91 14.04 4.56
C ASN A 634 -7.02 12.66 3.89
N LEU A 635 -8.05 12.43 3.06
CA LEU A 635 -8.23 11.15 2.37
C LEU A 635 -7.07 10.88 1.41
N LEU A 636 -6.62 11.92 0.71
CA LEU A 636 -5.55 11.80 -0.28
C LEU A 636 -4.19 11.46 0.34
N GLN A 637 -3.82 12.14 1.43
CA GLN A 637 -2.54 11.90 2.09
C GLN A 637 -2.41 10.43 2.53
N ASP A 638 -3.50 9.84 2.98
CA ASP A 638 -3.54 8.43 3.38
C ASP A 638 -3.39 7.48 2.18
N VAL A 639 -3.99 7.80 1.02
CA VAL A 639 -3.81 7.04 -0.22
C VAL A 639 -2.34 7.04 -0.65
N VAL A 640 -1.72 8.22 -0.70
CA VAL A 640 -0.31 8.38 -1.10
C VAL A 640 0.62 7.65 -0.13
N ARG A 641 0.39 7.80 1.18
CA ARG A 641 1.15 7.08 2.21
C ARG A 641 1.06 5.57 2.03
N SER A 642 -0.14 5.06 1.83
CA SER A 642 -0.39 3.62 1.64
C SER A 642 0.23 3.08 0.35
N TRP A 643 0.27 3.90 -0.71
CA TRP A 643 0.95 3.59 -1.96
C TRP A 643 2.48 3.49 -1.77
N TYR A 644 3.12 4.44 -1.09
CA TYR A 644 4.56 4.36 -0.80
C TYR A 644 4.93 3.23 0.14
N ALA A 645 4.06 2.94 1.10
CA ALA A 645 4.17 1.78 1.96
C ALA A 645 4.01 0.45 1.19
N ARG A 646 3.63 0.48 -0.10
CA ARG A 646 3.34 -0.70 -0.95
C ARG A 646 2.41 -1.68 -0.24
N LEU A 647 1.34 -1.18 0.38
CA LEU A 647 0.33 -2.06 0.96
C LEU A 647 -0.26 -2.95 -0.15
N PRO A 648 -0.30 -4.30 0.02
CA PRO A 648 -0.72 -5.20 -1.05
C PRO A 648 -2.09 -4.86 -1.63
N SER A 649 -3.07 -4.55 -0.78
CA SER A 649 -4.42 -4.14 -1.19
C SER A 649 -4.41 -2.91 -2.08
N ILE A 650 -3.58 -1.91 -1.77
CA ILE A 650 -3.48 -0.66 -2.53
C ILE A 650 -2.77 -0.87 -3.86
N VAL A 651 -1.66 -1.64 -3.88
CA VAL A 651 -0.92 -1.91 -5.12
C VAL A 651 -1.79 -2.71 -6.11
N GLN A 652 -2.46 -3.76 -5.62
CA GLN A 652 -3.35 -4.57 -6.43
C GLN A 652 -4.55 -3.76 -6.94
N ASN A 653 -5.15 -2.96 -6.07
CA ASN A 653 -6.28 -2.11 -6.43
C ASN A 653 -5.89 -1.02 -7.45
N ALA A 654 -4.65 -0.50 -7.39
CA ALA A 654 -4.16 0.47 -8.39
C ALA A 654 -4.04 -0.16 -9.78
N ALA A 655 -3.55 -1.39 -9.86
CA ALA A 655 -3.55 -2.14 -11.12
C ALA A 655 -4.98 -2.43 -11.60
N ALA A 656 -5.88 -2.80 -10.68
CA ALA A 656 -7.28 -3.07 -11.00
C ALA A 656 -8.03 -1.81 -11.48
N LEU A 657 -7.69 -0.62 -10.97
CA LEU A 657 -8.24 0.66 -11.46
C LEU A 657 -7.88 0.89 -12.94
N VAL A 658 -6.64 0.60 -13.33
CA VAL A 658 -6.19 0.70 -14.73
C VAL A 658 -6.95 -0.30 -15.61
N SER A 659 -7.06 -1.56 -15.18
CA SER A 659 -7.82 -2.57 -15.92
C SER A 659 -9.30 -2.20 -16.08
N ASN A 660 -9.93 -1.67 -15.02
CA ASN A 660 -11.32 -1.23 -15.07
C ASN A 660 -11.53 -0.02 -15.99
N ALA A 661 -10.53 0.88 -16.11
CA ALA A 661 -10.60 2.00 -17.06
C ALA A 661 -10.62 1.51 -18.52
N GLU A 662 -9.80 0.52 -18.85
CA GLU A 662 -9.79 -0.11 -20.18
C GLU A 662 -11.09 -0.87 -20.47
N LEU A 663 -11.63 -1.59 -19.49
CA LEU A 663 -12.93 -2.26 -19.62
C LEU A 663 -14.06 -1.26 -19.86
N CYS A 664 -14.06 -0.14 -19.14
CA CYS A 664 -15.03 0.93 -19.33
C CYS A 664 -14.91 1.55 -20.73
N ALA A 665 -13.68 1.80 -21.21
CA ALA A 665 -13.44 2.28 -22.57
C ALA A 665 -13.96 1.30 -23.62
N GLN A 666 -13.78 -0.01 -23.41
CA GLN A 666 -14.32 -1.04 -24.30
C GLN A 666 -15.86 -1.07 -24.28
N ALA A 667 -16.48 -0.93 -23.10
CA ALA A 667 -17.94 -0.86 -22.97
C ALA A 667 -18.53 0.37 -23.68
N LEU A 668 -17.84 1.51 -23.64
CA LEU A 668 -18.19 2.71 -24.38
C LEU A 668 -18.11 2.49 -25.90
N ARG A 669 -17.03 1.85 -26.40
CA ARG A 669 -16.91 1.49 -27.84
C ARG A 669 -18.04 0.58 -28.32
N GLN A 670 -18.55 -0.29 -27.44
CA GLN A 670 -19.65 -1.21 -27.74
C GLN A 670 -21.04 -0.58 -27.57
N GLY A 671 -21.15 0.62 -27.00
CA GLY A 671 -22.44 1.22 -26.68
C GLY A 671 -23.23 0.47 -25.60
N ASN A 672 -22.55 -0.22 -24.67
CA ASN A 672 -23.20 -1.07 -23.67
C ASN A 672 -23.38 -0.34 -22.33
N LEU A 673 -24.55 0.27 -22.13
CA LEU A 673 -24.89 1.00 -20.89
C LEU A 673 -24.77 0.16 -19.61
N LEU A 674 -25.18 -1.11 -19.65
CA LEU A 674 -25.14 -1.99 -18.49
C LEU A 674 -23.69 -2.20 -18.05
N LEU A 675 -22.80 -2.54 -18.99
CA LEU A 675 -21.37 -2.73 -18.70
C LEU A 675 -20.69 -1.43 -18.23
N ILE A 676 -21.09 -0.27 -18.76
CA ILE A 676 -20.59 1.04 -18.25
C ILE A 676 -21.03 1.24 -16.79
N GLY A 677 -22.28 0.92 -16.45
CA GLY A 677 -22.79 0.99 -15.09
C GLY A 677 -22.09 0.02 -14.14
N GLU A 678 -21.79 -1.20 -14.60
CA GLU A 678 -20.98 -2.15 -13.85
C GLU A 678 -19.57 -1.60 -13.60
N CYS A 679 -18.91 -1.05 -14.62
CA CYS A 679 -17.59 -0.41 -14.46
C CYS A 679 -17.62 0.74 -13.45
N LEU A 680 -18.67 1.58 -13.47
CA LEU A 680 -18.88 2.67 -12.50
C LEU A 680 -19.01 2.14 -11.07
N ASN A 681 -19.76 1.05 -10.86
CA ASN A 681 -19.90 0.44 -9.53
C ASN A 681 -18.59 -0.17 -9.04
N HIS A 682 -17.87 -0.88 -9.92
CA HIS A 682 -16.54 -1.43 -9.60
C HIS A 682 -15.59 -0.30 -9.24
N TYR A 683 -15.58 0.77 -10.03
CA TYR A 683 -14.78 1.96 -9.78
C TYR A 683 -15.07 2.57 -8.40
N TRP A 684 -16.36 2.64 -8.02
CA TRP A 684 -16.72 3.13 -6.69
C TRP A 684 -16.20 2.23 -5.55
N GLN A 685 -16.25 0.90 -5.70
CA GLN A 685 -15.66 0.00 -4.70
C GLN A 685 -14.13 0.15 -4.63
N GLN A 686 -13.47 0.26 -5.78
CA GLN A 686 -12.02 0.48 -5.87
C GLN A 686 -11.63 1.79 -5.19
N LYS A 687 -12.42 2.85 -5.36
CA LYS A 687 -12.19 4.14 -4.70
C LYS A 687 -12.35 4.08 -3.19
N LYS A 688 -13.34 3.36 -2.68
CA LYS A 688 -13.51 3.10 -1.24
C LYS A 688 -12.34 2.31 -0.65
N CYS A 689 -11.76 1.38 -1.43
CA CYS A 689 -10.55 0.67 -1.05
C CYS A 689 -9.33 1.60 -0.99
N MET A 690 -9.19 2.52 -1.95
CA MET A 690 -8.10 3.53 -1.93
C MET A 690 -8.22 4.50 -0.76
N ALA A 691 -9.43 5.03 -0.53
CA ALA A 691 -9.68 6.10 0.41
C ALA A 691 -10.84 5.75 1.37
N PRO A 692 -10.56 5.00 2.44
CA PRO A 692 -11.54 4.73 3.49
C PRO A 692 -12.09 6.05 4.05
N GLY A 693 -13.40 6.28 3.89
CA GLY A 693 -14.05 7.53 4.31
C GLY A 693 -14.47 8.46 3.18
N CYS A 694 -14.29 8.07 1.91
CA CYS A 694 -14.82 8.80 0.75
C CYS A 694 -16.35 8.74 0.61
N GLU A 695 -17.04 7.87 1.36
CA GLU A 695 -18.50 7.70 1.39
C GLU A 695 -19.08 8.14 2.75
N PRO A 696 -19.50 9.40 2.92
CA PRO A 696 -20.24 9.83 4.10
C PRO A 696 -21.59 9.09 4.20
N LEU A 697 -22.09 8.87 5.43
CA LEU A 697 -23.36 8.16 5.68
C LEU A 697 -24.54 8.70 4.85
N ALA A 698 -24.66 10.03 4.70
CA ALA A 698 -25.73 10.63 3.89
C ALA A 698 -25.61 10.28 2.39
N VAL A 699 -24.39 10.20 1.87
CA VAL A 699 -24.12 9.78 0.49
C VAL A 699 -24.42 8.29 0.33
N GLY A 700 -24.01 7.45 1.29
CA GLY A 700 -24.34 6.02 1.31
C GLY A 700 -25.85 5.78 1.23
N ARG A 701 -26.65 6.47 2.07
CA ARG A 701 -28.12 6.40 2.02
C ARG A 701 -28.71 6.82 0.67
N MET A 702 -28.19 7.91 0.10
CA MET A 702 -28.61 8.38 -1.23
C MET A 702 -28.33 7.32 -2.29
N MET A 703 -27.13 6.74 -2.29
CA MET A 703 -26.72 5.69 -3.22
C MET A 703 -27.57 4.42 -3.04
N ASP A 704 -27.87 4.02 -1.80
CA ASP A 704 -28.73 2.86 -1.54
C ASP A 704 -30.15 3.06 -2.06
N ALA A 705 -30.74 4.25 -1.87
CA ALA A 705 -32.08 4.58 -2.39
C ALA A 705 -32.15 4.58 -3.92
N LEU A 706 -31.07 5.00 -4.60
CA LEU A 706 -31.00 5.07 -6.06
C LEU A 706 -30.65 3.72 -6.72
N ARG A 707 -30.01 2.81 -5.99
CA ARG A 707 -29.48 1.52 -6.51
C ARG A 707 -30.47 0.72 -7.38
N PRO A 708 -31.78 0.62 -7.06
CA PRO A 708 -32.72 -0.12 -7.90
C PRO A 708 -32.92 0.47 -9.30
N TYR A 709 -32.71 1.78 -9.47
CA TYR A 709 -33.08 2.57 -10.65
C TYR A 709 -31.88 2.89 -11.57
N VAL A 710 -30.66 2.57 -11.13
CA VAL A 710 -29.41 2.88 -11.84
C VAL A 710 -28.66 1.61 -12.21
N TYR A 711 -27.94 1.63 -13.34
CA TYR A 711 -26.95 0.62 -13.67
C TYR A 711 -25.68 0.81 -12.83
N GLY A 712 -25.28 2.07 -12.61
CA GLY A 712 -24.09 2.39 -11.83
C GLY A 712 -24.09 3.80 -11.27
N GLN A 713 -23.30 4.00 -10.21
CA GLN A 713 -23.19 5.28 -9.52
C GLN A 713 -21.84 5.44 -8.81
N CYS A 714 -21.29 6.65 -8.82
CA CYS A 714 -19.99 6.95 -8.24
C CYS A 714 -19.89 8.43 -7.85
N LEU A 715 -19.27 8.74 -6.72
CA LEU A 715 -19.04 10.13 -6.30
C LEU A 715 -17.84 10.72 -7.07
N ALA A 716 -18.00 11.97 -7.52
CA ALA A 716 -16.99 12.74 -8.24
C ALA A 716 -15.74 13.03 -7.39
N GLY A 717 -14.63 13.37 -8.05
CA GLY A 717 -13.42 13.90 -7.40
C GLY A 717 -12.78 12.93 -6.43
N ALA A 718 -12.31 13.35 -5.27
CA ALA A 718 -11.78 12.44 -4.24
C ALA A 718 -12.86 11.86 -3.29
N GLY A 719 -14.12 12.25 -3.48
CA GLY A 719 -15.26 11.87 -2.64
C GLY A 719 -15.45 12.74 -1.38
N GLY A 720 -16.25 12.26 -0.43
CA GLY A 720 -16.58 12.99 0.81
C GLY A 720 -17.68 14.05 0.68
N GLY A 721 -18.11 14.37 -0.54
CA GLY A 721 -19.18 15.32 -0.88
C GLY A 721 -19.19 15.64 -2.38
N GLY A 722 -19.88 16.70 -2.79
CA GLY A 722 -19.91 17.17 -4.17
C GLY A 722 -21.01 16.51 -5.01
N PHE A 723 -20.68 16.20 -6.27
CA PHE A 723 -21.60 15.54 -7.20
C PHE A 723 -21.46 14.02 -7.20
N LEU A 724 -22.60 13.34 -7.28
CA LEU A 724 -22.74 11.92 -7.54
C LEU A 724 -23.15 11.71 -9.01
N TYR A 725 -22.44 10.82 -9.70
CA TYR A 725 -22.76 10.37 -11.04
C TYR A 725 -23.78 9.23 -10.93
N VAL A 726 -24.85 9.29 -11.71
CA VAL A 726 -25.85 8.21 -11.76
C VAL A 726 -26.19 7.90 -13.20
N LEU A 727 -26.02 6.63 -13.57
CA LEU A 727 -26.39 6.11 -14.89
C LEU A 727 -27.71 5.34 -14.76
N THR A 728 -28.81 5.92 -15.21
CA THR A 728 -30.15 5.39 -14.98
C THR A 728 -30.48 4.22 -15.92
N LYS A 729 -31.34 3.31 -15.46
CA LYS A 729 -31.79 2.16 -16.27
C LYS A 729 -32.74 2.56 -17.41
N ALA A 730 -33.58 3.56 -17.14
CA ALA A 730 -34.47 4.16 -18.12
C ALA A 730 -34.01 5.59 -18.46
N PRO A 731 -34.31 6.10 -19.66
CA PRO A 731 -33.97 7.47 -20.04
C PRO A 731 -34.80 8.50 -19.27
N GLN A 732 -34.26 9.71 -19.15
CA GLN A 732 -34.94 10.94 -18.70
C GLN A 732 -35.57 10.84 -17.29
N GLN A 733 -34.95 10.07 -16.40
CA GLN A 733 -35.49 9.76 -15.06
C GLN A 733 -35.29 10.86 -13.99
N LYS A 734 -34.93 12.08 -14.39
CA LYS A 734 -34.57 13.17 -13.47
C LYS A 734 -35.64 13.42 -12.40
N GLU A 735 -36.90 13.52 -12.78
CA GLU A 735 -37.98 13.82 -11.84
C GLU A 735 -38.35 12.63 -10.95
N ALA A 736 -38.28 11.41 -11.49
CA ALA A 736 -38.50 10.18 -10.73
C ALA A 736 -37.44 10.04 -9.61
N LEU A 737 -36.16 10.22 -9.93
CA LEU A 737 -35.08 10.19 -8.94
C LEU A 737 -35.22 11.32 -7.91
N ARG A 738 -35.69 12.51 -8.33
CA ARG A 738 -35.96 13.62 -7.41
C ARG A 738 -37.00 13.25 -6.37
N GLN A 739 -38.09 12.59 -6.77
CA GLN A 739 -39.14 12.14 -5.86
C GLN A 739 -38.64 11.07 -4.88
N ILE A 740 -37.85 10.10 -5.36
CA ILE A 740 -37.24 9.06 -4.52
C ILE A 740 -36.35 9.67 -3.44
N LEU A 741 -35.47 10.60 -3.83
CA LEU A 741 -34.57 11.25 -2.87
C LEU A 741 -35.32 12.17 -1.90
N ALA A 742 -36.38 12.84 -2.34
CA ALA A 742 -37.21 13.68 -1.47
C ALA A 742 -37.94 12.88 -0.38
N GLN A 743 -38.23 11.60 -0.63
CA GLN A 743 -38.87 10.69 0.33
C GLN A 743 -37.86 9.96 1.24
N THR A 744 -36.56 10.10 0.97
CA THR A 744 -35.52 9.40 1.73
C THR A 744 -35.15 10.18 2.99
N GLU A 745 -35.37 9.59 4.16
CA GLU A 745 -35.09 10.25 5.44
C GLU A 745 -33.60 10.51 5.71
N GLY A 746 -33.30 11.69 6.23
CA GLY A 746 -31.95 12.09 6.64
C GLY A 746 -31.04 12.58 5.51
N LEU A 747 -31.59 12.82 4.31
CA LEU A 747 -30.89 13.57 3.26
C LEU A 747 -31.02 15.07 3.50
N GLY A 748 -29.92 15.81 3.29
CA GLY A 748 -29.92 17.28 3.28
C GLY A 748 -30.43 17.84 1.95
N ASN A 749 -30.24 19.14 1.71
CA ASN A 749 -30.56 19.76 0.42
C ASN A 749 -29.78 19.07 -0.71
N PHE A 750 -30.46 18.60 -1.74
CA PHE A 750 -29.85 18.05 -2.94
C PHE A 750 -30.42 18.71 -4.20
N SER A 751 -29.73 18.57 -5.32
CA SER A 751 -30.26 18.97 -6.64
C SER A 751 -29.82 18.00 -7.71
N ILE A 752 -30.68 17.78 -8.72
CA ILE A 752 -30.40 16.88 -9.84
C ILE A 752 -30.26 17.69 -11.12
N HIS A 753 -29.23 17.40 -11.90
CA HIS A 753 -28.86 18.11 -13.11
C HIS A 753 -28.75 17.13 -14.26
N SER A 754 -29.23 17.56 -15.43
CA SER A 754 -29.03 16.81 -16.68
C SER A 754 -27.63 17.09 -17.22
N VAL A 755 -27.10 16.16 -17.99
CA VAL A 755 -25.75 16.26 -18.58
C VAL A 755 -25.86 16.23 -20.10
N GLU A 756 -24.99 16.98 -20.76
CA GLU A 756 -24.78 16.90 -22.21
C GLU A 756 -23.29 16.67 -22.46
N VAL A 757 -22.97 15.65 -23.26
CA VAL A 757 -21.60 15.38 -23.68
C VAL A 757 -21.17 16.45 -24.67
N ASP A 758 -20.26 17.31 -24.23
CA ASP A 758 -19.64 18.30 -25.11
C ASP A 758 -18.71 17.63 -26.14
N THR A 759 -18.88 17.98 -27.41
CA THR A 759 -18.10 17.43 -28.53
C THR A 759 -17.11 18.44 -29.13
N ALA A 760 -17.11 19.69 -28.65
CA ALA A 760 -16.26 20.77 -29.16
C ALA A 760 -14.93 20.90 -28.37
N GLY A 761 -14.95 20.65 -27.06
CA GLY A 761 -13.82 20.81 -26.16
C GLY A 761 -13.69 22.25 -25.67
N PHE A 762 -12.45 22.68 -25.38
CA PHE A 762 -12.24 24.10 -25.11
C PHE A 762 -12.41 24.93 -26.38
N SER A 763 -13.05 26.08 -26.27
CA SER A 763 -13.22 27.04 -27.38
C SER A 763 -12.55 28.37 -27.05
N VAL A 764 -12.07 29.06 -28.08
CA VAL A 764 -11.47 30.39 -27.98
C VAL A 764 -12.15 31.32 -28.98
N GLU A 765 -12.65 32.45 -28.50
CA GLU A 765 -13.31 33.47 -29.31
C GLU A 765 -12.70 34.85 -29.02
N VAL A 766 -12.47 35.64 -30.07
CA VAL A 766 -12.04 37.04 -29.94
C VAL A 766 -13.27 37.93 -30.10
N MET A 767 -13.64 38.59 -29.01
CA MET A 767 -14.83 39.44 -28.93
C MET A 767 -14.44 40.90 -29.14
N GLY A 768 -15.12 41.55 -30.09
CA GLY A 768 -15.02 42.99 -30.34
C GLY A 768 -15.51 43.80 -29.14
N CYS A 769 -14.93 44.99 -28.95
CA CYS A 769 -15.29 45.87 -27.85
C CYS A 769 -16.67 46.53 -28.10
N THR A 770 -17.78 45.85 -27.80
CA THR A 770 -19.05 46.55 -27.50
C THR A 770 -19.08 46.87 -26.02
N LEU A 771 -18.48 48.01 -25.65
CA LEU A 771 -18.80 48.68 -24.39
C LEU A 771 -20.30 49.00 -24.41
N LYS A 772 -21.08 48.34 -23.56
CA LYS A 772 -22.37 48.85 -23.08
C LYS A 772 -22.33 48.93 -21.57
#